data_AF-A0A2N1S7M0-F1
#
_entry.id   AF-A0A2N1S7M0-F1
#
_cell.length_a   1.000
_cell.length_b   1.000
_cell.length_c   1.000
_cell.angle_alpha   90.00
_cell.angle_beta   90.00
_cell.angle_gamma   90.00
#
_symmetry.space_group_name_H-M   'P 1'
#
loop_
_entity.id
_entity.type
_entity.pdbx_description
1 polymer ?
#
loop_
_entity_poly.entity_id
_entity_poly.type
_entity_poly.pdbx_seq_one_letter_code
_entity_poly.pdbx_strand_id
1 'polypeptide(L)'
;GATDASVTWSVVAGTGTATISTTGLLTATGVGTVTVKAVANDDSLIEGTLVITITAIADSTYTIAAITGVVAPVQNVVPDTTAIDTAEYTATIAWTPADSPFEALTIYTATITLTPKAGFTATGVAADFFTVAGATATNAIDSGVVSAVFPATGAAIDTVVTITDIPGVTAPVRNVTPDLLITETDQYTGTIAWTPADSPYAAETVYTATITLTPKTGFTLTGVAADSFVVAGATTTNAINSGVVTAVFPATAADPDVAMTIFTIPGVTAPVRNVTPDTTVTETAEYTGTVTWAPSDSPYAAETVYTATITLTPKTGFTATGVAANAFSVAGATTTNPVDSSVVTAVFPATGAAPDVAITIAAIPGVTAPVQGEAPNMENVNTDQYSGTVTWAPVASTYAPLTVYTATITLTAKTGFTLTGVSADFFSVTGATATNAINSGVVTAVFPATEKAPLTIVDLGTAADFAILAEALISTTGVTHITGDIGISPAATTFITGFGLVDATGYATSSLITGKAYAADMADPTPAKMTLAIADMHLAYTDAAGRTSPDHLNLGTGAIGGLELAPGLYKWDTAVVIGDNLTLNGGVDDVWIFQISGNLNLASSFAVQLTGGAVASNVFWQVSGIATLGTDSTMEGVILSSTKIVSETGSAVNGRMLAQTDVTLDATTVVAPII
;
A
#
# COMPACT_ATOMS: atom_id res chain seq x y z
N GLY A 1 -56.82 129.38 -85.95
CA GLY A 1 -56.81 127.98 -85.50
C GLY A 1 -55.74 127.27 -86.30
N ALA A 2 -55.01 126.35 -85.68
CA ALA A 2 -54.05 125.52 -86.40
C ALA A 2 -54.77 124.78 -87.53
N THR A 3 -54.10 124.70 -88.67
CA THR A 3 -54.59 124.03 -89.89
C THR A 3 -54.35 122.53 -89.85
N ASP A 4 -53.31 122.07 -89.15
CA ASP A 4 -53.14 120.67 -88.74
C ASP A 4 -53.51 120.51 -87.26
N ALA A 5 -54.28 119.46 -86.94
CA ALA A 5 -54.66 119.11 -85.58
C ALA A 5 -53.61 118.23 -84.88
N SER A 6 -52.58 117.79 -85.61
CA SER A 6 -51.47 117.02 -85.05
C SER A 6 -50.55 117.91 -84.20
N VAL A 7 -50.14 117.40 -83.04
CA VAL A 7 -49.31 118.13 -82.07
C VAL A 7 -48.12 117.30 -81.63
N THR A 8 -46.99 117.97 -81.35
CA THR A 8 -45.85 117.37 -80.65
C THR A 8 -45.98 117.66 -79.16
N TRP A 9 -45.94 116.60 -78.36
CA TRP A 9 -45.99 116.67 -76.91
C TRP A 9 -44.60 116.78 -76.31
N SER A 10 -44.47 117.64 -75.31
CA SER A 10 -43.27 117.76 -74.49
C SER A 10 -43.66 118.01 -73.04
N VAL A 11 -42.79 117.63 -72.12
CA VAL A 11 -42.95 117.92 -70.69
C VAL A 11 -41.68 118.57 -70.18
N VAL A 12 -41.84 119.63 -69.40
CA VAL A 12 -40.76 120.35 -68.75
C VAL A 12 -40.86 120.10 -67.24
N ALA A 13 -39.77 119.65 -66.65
CA ALA A 13 -39.66 119.48 -65.21
C ALA A 13 -39.76 120.85 -64.52
N GLY A 14 -40.59 120.94 -63.48
CA GLY A 14 -40.61 122.05 -62.54
C GLY A 14 -39.84 121.64 -61.28
N THR A 15 -40.57 121.48 -60.16
CA THR A 15 -40.00 120.84 -58.96
C THR A 15 -40.10 119.31 -58.98
N GLY A 16 -40.91 118.74 -59.89
CA GLY A 16 -41.05 117.31 -60.10
C GLY A 16 -40.55 116.86 -61.47
N THR A 17 -40.62 115.56 -61.73
CA THR A 17 -40.17 114.95 -62.98
C THR A 17 -41.23 114.01 -63.56
N ALA A 18 -41.31 113.98 -64.88
CA ALA A 18 -42.19 113.10 -65.64
C ALA A 18 -41.66 112.90 -67.06
N THR A 19 -42.14 111.87 -67.73
CA THR A 19 -41.95 111.65 -69.18
C THR A 19 -43.30 111.77 -69.88
N ILE A 20 -43.31 112.19 -71.15
CA ILE A 20 -44.54 112.23 -71.94
C ILE A 20 -44.33 111.48 -73.26
N SER A 21 -45.30 110.66 -73.64
CA SER A 21 -45.29 109.94 -74.91
C SER A 21 -45.64 110.85 -76.09
N THR A 22 -45.39 110.38 -77.32
CA THR A 22 -45.80 111.07 -78.56
C THR A 22 -47.32 111.18 -78.73
N THR A 23 -48.10 110.42 -77.96
CA THR A 23 -49.56 110.50 -77.93
C THR A 23 -50.10 111.39 -76.80
N GLY A 24 -49.22 111.94 -75.95
CA GLY A 24 -49.59 112.84 -74.85
C GLY A 24 -49.83 112.16 -73.50
N LEU A 25 -49.52 110.87 -73.35
CA LEU A 25 -49.61 110.20 -72.05
C LEU A 25 -48.44 110.64 -71.16
N LEU A 26 -48.76 111.32 -70.06
CA LEU A 26 -47.79 111.75 -69.05
C LEU A 26 -47.59 110.65 -68.01
N THR A 27 -46.35 110.24 -67.80
CA THR A 27 -45.93 109.29 -66.77
C THR A 27 -45.07 110.01 -65.74
N ALA A 28 -45.58 110.11 -64.51
CA ALA A 28 -44.84 110.70 -63.40
C ALA A 28 -43.60 109.85 -63.04
N THR A 29 -42.47 110.51 -62.78
CA THR A 29 -41.24 109.86 -62.32
C THR A 29 -40.66 110.49 -61.05
N GLY A 30 -41.17 111.64 -60.61
CA GLY A 30 -40.81 112.26 -59.34
C GLY A 30 -41.83 113.32 -58.91
N VAL A 31 -42.04 113.42 -57.59
CA VAL A 31 -43.03 114.33 -56.99
C VAL A 31 -42.65 115.80 -57.16
N GLY A 32 -43.65 116.67 -57.32
CA GLY A 32 -43.50 118.09 -57.60
C GLY A 32 -44.33 118.51 -58.81
N THR A 33 -44.09 119.70 -59.35
CA THR A 33 -44.84 120.18 -60.52
C THR A 33 -44.10 119.90 -61.83
N VAL A 34 -44.85 119.58 -62.88
CA VAL A 34 -44.35 119.49 -64.27
C VAL A 34 -45.27 120.28 -65.19
N THR A 35 -44.74 120.86 -66.26
CA THR A 35 -45.54 121.56 -67.26
C THR A 35 -45.60 120.74 -68.54
N VAL A 36 -46.80 120.33 -68.94
CA VAL A 36 -47.04 119.65 -70.21
C VAL A 36 -47.34 120.69 -71.28
N LYS A 37 -46.73 120.51 -72.45
CA LYS A 37 -46.86 121.40 -73.60
C LYS A 37 -47.17 120.59 -74.86
N ALA A 38 -48.26 120.95 -75.55
CA ALA A 38 -48.58 120.49 -76.90
C ALA A 38 -48.38 121.64 -77.87
N VAL A 39 -47.60 121.41 -78.93
CA VAL A 39 -47.33 122.41 -79.97
C VAL A 39 -47.83 121.87 -81.30
N ALA A 40 -48.60 122.67 -82.04
CA ALA A 40 -49.05 122.31 -83.39
C ALA A 40 -47.85 122.17 -84.36
N ASN A 41 -47.92 121.19 -85.26
CA ASN A 41 -46.80 120.83 -86.17
C ASN A 41 -46.82 121.54 -87.52
N ASP A 42 -47.69 122.52 -87.71
CA ASP A 42 -47.90 123.21 -88.98
C ASP A 42 -47.24 124.60 -89.04
N ASP A 43 -46.20 124.81 -88.25
CA ASP A 43 -45.49 126.09 -88.11
C ASP A 43 -46.39 127.27 -87.64
N SER A 44 -47.62 127.01 -87.20
CA SER A 44 -48.54 128.06 -86.69
C SER A 44 -48.14 128.64 -85.34
N LEU A 45 -47.20 127.98 -84.64
CA LEU A 45 -46.72 128.32 -83.29
C LEU A 45 -47.82 128.34 -82.22
N ILE A 46 -48.97 127.72 -82.50
CA ILE A 46 -50.05 127.59 -81.53
C ILE A 46 -49.68 126.47 -80.55
N GLU A 47 -49.67 126.79 -79.26
CA GLU A 47 -49.39 125.84 -78.18
C GLU A 47 -50.43 125.91 -77.06
N GLY A 48 -50.67 124.76 -76.44
CA GLY A 48 -51.40 124.65 -75.18
C GLY A 48 -50.46 124.16 -74.09
N THR A 49 -50.51 124.77 -72.91
CA THR A 49 -49.74 124.33 -71.74
C THR A 49 -50.65 124.06 -70.55
N LEU A 50 -50.24 123.09 -69.72
CA LEU A 50 -50.92 122.76 -68.47
C LEU A 50 -49.88 122.38 -67.42
N VAL A 51 -49.94 123.01 -66.25
CA VAL A 51 -49.13 122.61 -65.10
C VAL A 51 -49.86 121.50 -64.35
N ILE A 52 -49.17 120.39 -64.13
CA ILE A 52 -49.65 119.24 -63.37
C ILE A 52 -48.82 119.10 -62.09
N THR A 53 -49.50 118.99 -60.95
CA THR A 53 -48.86 118.70 -59.67
C THR A 53 -48.87 117.20 -59.44
N ILE A 54 -47.69 116.60 -59.42
CA ILE A 54 -47.47 115.20 -59.09
C ILE A 54 -47.28 115.12 -57.57
N THR A 55 -48.23 114.51 -56.89
CA THR A 55 -48.14 114.23 -55.44
C THR A 55 -47.67 112.81 -55.21
N ALA A 56 -46.97 112.59 -54.09
CA ALA A 56 -46.72 111.23 -53.62
C ALA A 56 -48.06 110.54 -53.39
N ILE A 57 -48.21 109.32 -53.88
CA ILE A 57 -49.33 108.49 -53.47
C ILE A 57 -49.04 108.08 -52.03
N ALA A 58 -49.98 108.36 -51.12
CA ALA A 58 -49.83 107.95 -49.73
C ALA A 58 -49.80 106.42 -49.65
N ASP A 59 -48.81 105.88 -48.96
CA ASP A 59 -48.75 104.46 -48.69
C ASP A 59 -49.98 104.06 -47.85
N SER A 60 -50.58 102.92 -48.21
CA SER A 60 -51.70 102.35 -47.47
C SER A 60 -51.21 101.70 -46.19
N THR A 61 -51.93 101.90 -45.10
CA THR A 61 -51.67 101.18 -43.85
C THR A 61 -51.96 99.69 -44.04
N TYR A 62 -51.25 98.80 -43.34
CA TYR A 62 -51.54 97.36 -43.42
C TYR A 62 -53.00 97.05 -43.08
N THR A 63 -53.62 96.18 -43.88
CA THR A 63 -54.98 95.66 -43.66
C THR A 63 -54.99 94.16 -43.37
N ILE A 64 -53.90 93.45 -43.69
CA ILE A 64 -53.74 92.03 -43.37
C ILE A 64 -53.30 91.89 -41.91
N ALA A 65 -54.26 91.62 -41.03
CA ALA A 65 -54.00 91.41 -39.60
C ALA A 65 -53.45 90.00 -39.28
N ALA A 66 -53.85 88.98 -40.03
CA ALA A 66 -53.47 87.59 -39.75
C ALA A 66 -52.11 87.25 -40.37
N ILE A 67 -51.14 86.90 -39.52
CA ILE A 67 -49.82 86.44 -39.96
C ILE A 67 -49.86 84.91 -40.04
N THR A 68 -50.06 84.40 -41.25
CA THR A 68 -50.06 82.96 -41.55
C THR A 68 -48.64 82.45 -41.82
N GLY A 69 -48.33 81.23 -41.40
CA GLY A 69 -47.01 80.61 -41.61
C GLY A 69 -46.16 80.52 -40.34
N VAL A 70 -46.58 81.13 -39.23
CA VAL A 70 -45.97 80.89 -37.92
C VAL A 70 -46.74 79.76 -37.22
N VAL A 71 -46.08 78.61 -37.05
CA VAL A 71 -46.68 77.44 -36.38
C VAL A 71 -46.30 77.45 -34.91
N ALA A 72 -47.21 76.97 -34.05
CA ALA A 72 -46.95 76.85 -32.62
C ALA A 72 -45.74 75.92 -32.35
N PRO A 73 -44.83 76.30 -31.44
CA PRO A 73 -43.71 75.46 -31.02
C PRO A 73 -44.20 74.08 -30.55
N VAL A 74 -43.60 73.03 -31.10
CA VAL A 74 -43.78 71.65 -30.67
C VAL A 74 -42.42 71.12 -30.27
N GLN A 75 -42.33 70.48 -29.10
CA GLN A 75 -41.07 69.91 -28.63
C GLN A 75 -40.43 69.01 -29.70
N ASN A 76 -39.10 69.05 -29.80
CA ASN A 76 -38.29 68.28 -30.74
C ASN A 76 -38.53 68.62 -32.23
N VAL A 77 -39.29 69.67 -32.52
CA VAL A 77 -39.42 70.23 -33.87
C VAL A 77 -38.47 71.42 -34.03
N VAL A 78 -37.75 71.46 -35.15
CA VAL A 78 -36.88 72.59 -35.52
C VAL A 78 -37.75 73.84 -35.74
N PRO A 79 -37.39 75.00 -35.16
CA PRO A 79 -38.13 76.24 -35.36
C PRO A 79 -38.28 76.61 -36.82
N ASP A 80 -39.51 76.91 -37.25
CA ASP A 80 -39.76 77.42 -38.58
C ASP A 80 -39.33 78.89 -38.66
N THR A 81 -38.36 79.17 -39.54
CA THR A 81 -37.87 80.51 -39.86
C THR A 81 -38.14 80.90 -41.31
N THR A 82 -39.08 80.22 -41.98
CA THR A 82 -39.43 80.49 -43.36
C THR A 82 -39.95 81.92 -43.50
N ALA A 83 -39.42 82.67 -44.47
CA ALA A 83 -39.86 84.04 -44.71
C ALA A 83 -41.35 84.04 -45.13
N ILE A 84 -42.12 84.94 -44.52
CA ILE A 84 -43.54 85.12 -44.85
C ILE A 84 -43.62 86.18 -45.95
N ASP A 85 -44.42 85.90 -46.98
CA ASP A 85 -44.63 86.81 -48.09
C ASP A 85 -46.13 87.04 -48.33
N THR A 86 -46.58 88.28 -48.13
CA THR A 86 -47.99 88.69 -48.32
C THR A 86 -48.10 89.74 -49.43
N ALA A 87 -49.32 90.20 -49.75
CA ALA A 87 -49.50 91.30 -50.70
C ALA A 87 -48.95 92.64 -50.17
N GLU A 88 -48.88 92.84 -48.84
CA GLU A 88 -48.60 94.14 -48.21
C GLU A 88 -47.19 94.24 -47.59
N TYR A 89 -46.63 93.11 -47.15
CA TYR A 89 -45.31 93.04 -46.49
C TYR A 89 -44.64 91.68 -46.67
N THR A 90 -43.32 91.64 -46.53
CA THR A 90 -42.56 90.41 -46.23
C THR A 90 -42.23 90.38 -44.74
N ALA A 91 -41.95 89.21 -44.17
CA ALA A 91 -41.54 89.10 -42.78
C ALA A 91 -40.51 88.00 -42.53
N THR A 92 -39.66 88.23 -41.52
CA THR A 92 -38.74 87.23 -40.96
C THR A 92 -39.12 86.89 -39.53
N ILE A 93 -38.81 85.68 -39.08
CA ILE A 93 -39.15 85.16 -37.76
C ILE A 93 -37.85 84.87 -37.00
N ALA A 94 -37.75 85.38 -35.78
CA ALA A 94 -36.69 85.03 -34.83
C ALA A 94 -37.31 84.52 -33.53
N TRP A 95 -36.86 83.36 -33.06
CA TRP A 95 -37.40 82.69 -31.87
C TRP A 95 -36.58 83.01 -30.62
N THR A 96 -37.26 83.16 -29.48
CA THR A 96 -36.64 83.31 -28.17
C THR A 96 -37.38 82.46 -27.14
N PRO A 97 -36.71 81.53 -26.43
CA PRO A 97 -35.30 81.12 -26.61
C PRO A 97 -34.98 80.60 -28.03
N ALA A 98 -33.71 80.63 -28.42
CA ALA A 98 -33.25 80.23 -29.76
C ALA A 98 -32.98 78.72 -29.86
N ASP A 99 -33.76 77.91 -29.15
CA ASP A 99 -33.57 76.47 -29.07
C ASP A 99 -33.96 75.82 -30.40
N SER A 100 -33.13 74.88 -30.88
CA SER A 100 -33.37 74.12 -32.10
C SER A 100 -32.88 72.69 -31.91
N PRO A 101 -33.79 71.71 -31.73
CA PRO A 101 -35.24 71.85 -31.73
C PRO A 101 -35.81 72.53 -30.46
N PHE A 102 -37.12 72.86 -30.46
CA PHE A 102 -37.79 73.40 -29.27
C PHE A 102 -37.78 72.42 -28.08
N GLU A 103 -37.57 72.94 -26.88
CA GLU A 103 -37.55 72.22 -25.60
C GLU A 103 -38.94 72.07 -24.99
N ALA A 104 -39.12 71.10 -24.08
CA ALA A 104 -40.38 70.89 -23.35
C ALA A 104 -40.64 71.97 -22.30
N LEU A 105 -41.92 72.14 -21.93
CA LEU A 105 -42.38 73.05 -20.88
C LEU A 105 -41.87 74.50 -21.01
N THR A 106 -41.46 74.89 -22.22
CA THR A 106 -40.78 76.15 -22.48
C THR A 106 -41.70 77.06 -23.26
N ILE A 107 -41.86 78.29 -22.77
CA ILE A 107 -42.58 79.36 -23.46
C ILE A 107 -41.65 79.94 -24.50
N TYR A 108 -42.07 79.89 -25.77
CA TYR A 108 -41.34 80.53 -26.87
C TYR A 108 -42.07 81.77 -27.36
N THR A 109 -41.29 82.78 -27.69
CA THR A 109 -41.75 84.01 -28.32
C THR A 109 -41.19 84.10 -29.73
N ALA A 110 -42.06 84.23 -30.73
CA ALA A 110 -41.67 84.59 -32.09
C ALA A 110 -41.66 86.12 -32.22
N THR A 111 -40.48 86.68 -32.49
CA THR A 111 -40.32 88.08 -32.91
C THR A 111 -40.38 88.13 -34.43
N ILE A 112 -41.44 88.72 -34.97
CA ILE A 112 -41.72 88.79 -36.39
C ILE A 112 -41.44 90.21 -36.87
N THR A 113 -40.49 90.38 -37.79
CA THR A 113 -40.11 91.69 -38.33
C THR A 113 -40.67 91.85 -39.74
N LEU A 114 -41.60 92.78 -39.91
CA LEU A 114 -42.28 93.12 -41.14
C LEU A 114 -41.47 94.15 -41.94
N THR A 115 -41.31 93.88 -43.24
CA THR A 115 -40.76 94.82 -44.22
C THR A 115 -41.87 95.21 -45.19
N PRO A 116 -42.32 96.48 -45.22
CA PRO A 116 -43.38 96.92 -46.12
C PRO A 116 -43.02 96.72 -47.60
N LYS A 117 -43.98 96.25 -48.40
CA LYS A 117 -43.89 96.30 -49.86
C LYS A 117 -44.23 97.71 -50.35
N ALA A 118 -43.80 98.04 -51.57
CA ALA A 118 -44.03 99.35 -52.15
C ALA A 118 -45.53 99.72 -52.14
N GLY A 119 -45.86 100.92 -51.65
CA GLY A 119 -47.25 101.36 -51.49
C GLY A 119 -47.86 101.06 -50.12
N PHE A 120 -47.11 100.45 -49.18
CA PHE A 120 -47.60 100.11 -47.84
C PHE A 120 -46.68 100.62 -46.73
N THR A 121 -47.27 100.91 -45.57
CA THR A 121 -46.54 101.37 -44.37
C THR A 121 -47.10 100.76 -43.09
N ALA A 122 -46.23 100.60 -42.09
CA ALA A 122 -46.61 100.24 -40.72
C ALA A 122 -47.21 101.44 -39.96
N THR A 123 -46.98 102.68 -40.42
CA THR A 123 -47.56 103.89 -39.81
C THR A 123 -49.08 103.90 -39.97
N GLY A 124 -49.81 104.17 -38.88
CA GLY A 124 -51.26 104.09 -38.78
C GLY A 124 -51.78 102.73 -38.30
N VAL A 125 -50.91 101.73 -38.12
CA VAL A 125 -51.30 100.43 -37.54
C VAL A 125 -51.48 100.59 -36.03
N ALA A 126 -52.67 100.21 -35.54
CA ALA A 126 -52.98 100.25 -34.11
C ALA A 126 -52.12 99.25 -33.31
N ALA A 127 -52.01 99.48 -32.01
CA ALA A 127 -51.43 98.48 -31.11
C ALA A 127 -52.25 97.18 -31.15
N ASP A 128 -51.55 96.05 -31.06
CA ASP A 128 -52.12 94.69 -31.03
C ASP A 128 -53.06 94.37 -32.22
N PHE A 129 -52.78 94.98 -33.38
CA PHE A 129 -53.50 94.77 -34.63
C PHE A 129 -53.29 93.35 -35.19
N PHE A 130 -52.07 92.81 -35.09
CA PHE A 130 -51.73 91.54 -35.72
C PHE A 130 -52.16 90.33 -34.89
N THR A 131 -52.53 89.25 -35.57
CA THR A 131 -52.91 87.97 -34.96
C THR A 131 -52.02 86.83 -35.47
N VAL A 132 -51.61 85.96 -34.55
CA VAL A 132 -50.85 84.73 -34.84
C VAL A 132 -51.60 83.57 -34.19
N ALA A 133 -51.92 82.54 -34.96
CA ALA A 133 -52.70 81.41 -34.46
C ALA A 133 -51.96 80.68 -33.33
N GLY A 134 -52.63 80.48 -32.19
CA GLY A 134 -52.07 79.78 -31.04
C GLY A 134 -51.12 80.59 -30.16
N ALA A 135 -50.91 81.88 -30.45
CA ALA A 135 -50.11 82.78 -29.64
C ALA A 135 -50.92 83.98 -29.13
N THR A 136 -50.41 84.60 -28.06
CA THR A 136 -50.78 85.97 -27.71
C THR A 136 -49.86 86.91 -28.48
N ALA A 137 -50.39 87.55 -29.54
CA ALA A 137 -49.63 88.47 -30.38
C ALA A 137 -49.81 89.92 -29.90
N THR A 138 -48.72 90.68 -29.92
CA THR A 138 -48.71 92.11 -29.56
C THR A 138 -47.85 92.90 -30.53
N ASN A 139 -48.20 94.15 -30.75
CA ASN A 139 -47.37 95.12 -31.49
C ASN A 139 -47.60 96.53 -30.95
N ALA A 140 -46.58 97.36 -30.94
CA ALA A 140 -46.75 98.78 -30.64
C ALA A 140 -47.44 99.51 -31.81
N ILE A 141 -48.03 100.68 -31.54
CA ILE A 141 -48.53 101.59 -32.57
C ILE A 141 -47.40 101.89 -33.56
N ASP A 142 -47.73 101.90 -34.85
CA ASP A 142 -46.81 102.18 -35.97
C ASP A 142 -45.62 101.21 -36.10
N SER A 143 -45.65 100.06 -35.41
CA SER A 143 -44.54 99.10 -35.37
C SER A 143 -44.60 98.08 -36.50
N GLY A 144 -43.47 97.90 -37.19
CA GLY A 144 -43.22 96.75 -38.07
C GLY A 144 -42.75 95.50 -37.33
N VAL A 145 -42.80 95.47 -36.00
CA VAL A 145 -42.39 94.32 -35.19
C VAL A 145 -43.57 93.78 -34.39
N VAL A 146 -43.81 92.48 -34.51
CA VAL A 146 -44.86 91.74 -33.79
C VAL A 146 -44.20 90.72 -32.87
N SER A 147 -44.62 90.71 -31.60
CA SER A 147 -44.20 89.72 -30.61
C SER A 147 -45.34 88.74 -30.37
N ALA A 148 -45.14 87.47 -30.75
CA ALA A 148 -46.10 86.40 -30.58
C ALA A 148 -45.61 85.40 -29.53
N VAL A 149 -46.24 85.42 -28.34
CA VAL A 149 -45.90 84.54 -27.21
C VAL A 149 -46.81 83.32 -27.22
N PHE A 150 -46.22 82.13 -27.39
CA PHE A 150 -46.96 80.87 -27.36
C PHE A 150 -47.06 80.32 -25.93
N PRO A 151 -48.13 79.56 -25.59
CA PRO A 151 -48.14 78.76 -24.37
C PRO A 151 -46.91 77.85 -24.29
N ALA A 152 -46.55 77.42 -23.08
CA ALA A 152 -45.46 76.46 -22.90
C ALA A 152 -45.68 75.23 -23.79
N THR A 153 -44.62 74.77 -24.46
CA THR A 153 -44.63 73.48 -25.17
C THR A 153 -45.16 72.40 -24.23
N GLY A 154 -45.93 71.45 -24.78
CA GLY A 154 -46.50 70.35 -24.00
C GLY A 154 -45.42 69.65 -23.15
N ALA A 155 -45.82 69.12 -21.99
CA ALA A 155 -44.95 68.23 -21.21
C ALA A 155 -44.42 67.14 -22.15
N ALA A 156 -43.15 66.79 -21.99
CA ALA A 156 -42.53 65.80 -22.88
C ALA A 156 -43.43 64.57 -22.97
N ILE A 157 -43.81 64.19 -24.20
CA ILE A 157 -44.42 62.87 -24.37
C ILE A 157 -43.25 61.91 -24.24
N ASP A 158 -43.06 61.52 -23.00
CA ASP A 158 -42.01 60.61 -22.64
C ASP A 158 -42.21 59.31 -23.43
N THR A 159 -41.22 58.96 -24.24
CA THR A 159 -41.21 57.70 -24.98
C THR A 159 -41.08 56.57 -23.96
N VAL A 160 -41.90 55.52 -24.09
CA VAL A 160 -41.77 54.35 -23.21
C VAL A 160 -40.36 53.81 -23.34
N VAL A 161 -39.70 53.54 -22.21
CA VAL A 161 -38.37 52.92 -22.22
C VAL A 161 -38.43 51.61 -23.02
N THR A 162 -37.62 51.52 -24.07
CA THR A 162 -37.49 50.35 -24.95
C THR A 162 -36.16 49.64 -24.79
N ILE A 163 -35.15 50.28 -24.19
CA ILE A 163 -33.91 49.61 -23.83
C ILE A 163 -34.21 48.73 -22.62
N THR A 164 -34.23 47.42 -22.85
CA THR A 164 -34.48 46.42 -21.81
C THR A 164 -33.20 45.94 -21.14
N ASP A 165 -32.06 46.02 -21.82
CA ASP A 165 -30.77 45.60 -21.26
C ASP A 165 -30.22 46.68 -20.32
N ILE A 166 -29.88 46.31 -19.08
CA ILE A 166 -29.28 47.22 -18.10
C ILE A 166 -27.76 47.01 -18.08
N PRO A 167 -26.96 47.88 -18.72
CA PRO A 167 -25.51 47.72 -18.78
C PRO A 167 -24.82 48.18 -17.49
N GLY A 168 -23.59 47.72 -17.26
CA GLY A 168 -22.77 48.13 -16.13
C GLY A 168 -23.08 47.47 -14.79
N VAL A 169 -24.10 46.60 -14.72
CA VAL A 169 -24.27 45.70 -13.57
C VAL A 169 -23.37 44.48 -13.79
N THR A 170 -22.25 44.42 -13.10
CA THR A 170 -21.38 43.23 -13.17
C THR A 170 -21.90 42.13 -12.26
N ALA A 171 -21.73 40.88 -12.69
CA ALA A 171 -22.04 39.75 -11.83
C ALA A 171 -21.16 39.81 -10.57
N PRO A 172 -21.70 39.58 -9.37
CA PRO A 172 -20.92 39.52 -8.14
C PRO A 172 -19.73 38.58 -8.29
N VAL A 173 -18.53 39.13 -8.17
CA VAL A 173 -17.28 38.38 -8.12
C VAL A 173 -16.69 38.57 -6.74
N ARG A 174 -16.34 37.46 -6.08
CA ARG A 174 -15.72 37.46 -4.75
C ARG A 174 -14.57 38.48 -4.67
N ASN A 175 -14.44 39.16 -3.53
CA ASN A 175 -13.37 40.14 -3.25
C ASN A 175 -13.37 41.38 -4.16
N VAL A 176 -14.39 41.54 -5.01
CA VAL A 176 -14.61 42.75 -5.81
C VAL A 176 -15.61 43.64 -5.08
N THR A 177 -15.35 44.93 -5.07
CA THR A 177 -16.26 45.94 -4.52
C THR A 177 -17.52 46.04 -5.39
N PRO A 178 -18.73 46.02 -4.82
CA PRO A 178 -19.97 46.15 -5.57
C PRO A 178 -20.06 47.44 -6.38
N ASP A 179 -20.58 47.35 -7.61
CA ASP A 179 -20.99 48.53 -8.38
C ASP A 179 -22.24 49.15 -7.74
N LEU A 180 -22.24 50.47 -7.52
CA LEU A 180 -23.38 51.19 -6.93
C LEU A 180 -24.23 51.94 -7.97
N LEU A 181 -23.80 51.92 -9.23
CA LEU A 181 -24.41 52.62 -10.36
C LEU A 181 -24.38 51.71 -11.59
N ILE A 182 -25.41 51.80 -12.43
CA ILE A 182 -25.39 51.18 -13.75
C ILE A 182 -24.56 52.04 -14.72
N THR A 183 -24.17 51.48 -15.85
CA THR A 183 -23.74 52.30 -16.98
C THR A 183 -24.96 53.01 -17.54
N GLU A 184 -24.91 54.33 -17.61
CA GLU A 184 -25.99 55.15 -18.14
C GLU A 184 -26.29 54.81 -19.62
N THR A 185 -27.58 54.71 -19.96
CA THR A 185 -28.05 54.50 -21.35
C THR A 185 -28.58 55.80 -21.94
N ASP A 186 -28.96 55.83 -23.21
CA ASP A 186 -29.63 56.99 -23.80
C ASP A 186 -31.01 57.28 -23.19
N GLN A 187 -31.62 56.31 -22.49
CA GLN A 187 -33.00 56.41 -21.99
C GLN A 187 -33.14 56.53 -20.46
N TYR A 188 -32.17 56.05 -19.68
CA TYR A 188 -32.23 56.09 -18.22
C TYR A 188 -30.85 56.05 -17.55
N THR A 189 -30.79 56.56 -16.32
CA THR A 189 -29.72 56.31 -15.34
C THR A 189 -30.24 55.34 -14.27
N GLY A 190 -29.38 54.88 -13.36
CA GLY A 190 -29.84 54.01 -12.29
C GLY A 190 -28.83 53.82 -11.16
N THR A 191 -29.36 53.57 -9.97
CA THR A 191 -28.58 53.21 -8.77
C THR A 191 -28.77 51.74 -8.44
N ILE A 192 -27.77 51.13 -7.81
CA ILE A 192 -27.78 49.71 -7.44
C ILE A 192 -27.66 49.61 -5.92
N ALA A 193 -28.59 48.89 -5.30
CA ALA A 193 -28.51 48.49 -3.89
C ALA A 193 -28.41 46.96 -3.79
N TRP A 194 -27.35 46.47 -3.16
CA TRP A 194 -27.08 45.04 -3.05
C TRP A 194 -27.59 44.47 -1.72
N THR A 195 -28.14 43.25 -1.77
CA THR A 195 -28.50 42.46 -0.60
C THR A 195 -27.96 41.04 -0.77
N PRO A 196 -27.11 40.55 0.15
CA PRO A 196 -26.50 41.26 1.29
C PRO A 196 -25.63 42.46 0.90
N ALA A 197 -25.42 43.40 1.82
CA ALA A 197 -24.67 44.66 1.58
C ALA A 197 -23.15 44.50 1.78
N ASP A 198 -22.60 43.34 1.41
CA ASP A 198 -21.18 43.03 1.60
C ASP A 198 -20.31 43.82 0.62
N SER A 199 -19.22 44.40 1.11
CA SER A 199 -18.23 45.11 0.31
C SER A 199 -16.82 44.84 0.86
N PRO A 200 -16.02 43.99 0.19
CA PRO A 200 -16.29 43.31 -1.07
C PRO A 200 -17.27 42.13 -0.95
N TYR A 201 -17.75 41.58 -2.07
CA TYR A 201 -18.64 40.40 -2.07
C TYR A 201 -17.98 39.18 -1.39
N ALA A 202 -18.75 38.52 -0.52
CA ALA A 202 -18.42 37.26 0.14
C ALA A 202 -18.59 36.05 -0.79
N ALA A 203 -17.98 34.93 -0.42
CA ALA A 203 -18.08 33.67 -1.15
C ALA A 203 -19.42 32.96 -0.91
N GLU A 204 -19.79 32.06 -1.84
CA GLU A 204 -21.00 31.19 -1.77
C GLU A 204 -22.31 31.95 -1.50
N THR A 205 -22.33 33.25 -1.76
CA THR A 205 -23.42 34.12 -1.35
C THR A 205 -24.20 34.55 -2.59
N VAL A 206 -25.51 34.30 -2.55
CA VAL A 206 -26.45 34.82 -3.55
C VAL A 206 -26.65 36.30 -3.27
N TYR A 207 -26.30 37.14 -4.23
CA TYR A 207 -26.54 38.57 -4.15
C TYR A 207 -27.71 38.97 -5.06
N THR A 208 -28.57 39.80 -4.49
CA THR A 208 -29.68 40.44 -5.19
C THR A 208 -29.37 41.92 -5.38
N ALA A 209 -29.31 42.37 -6.63
CA ALA A 209 -29.26 43.77 -6.98
C ALA A 209 -30.68 44.32 -7.08
N THR A 210 -31.01 45.31 -6.25
CA THR A 210 -32.20 46.16 -6.42
C THR A 210 -31.77 47.40 -7.18
N ILE A 211 -32.13 47.46 -8.45
CA ILE A 211 -31.75 48.54 -9.37
C ILE A 211 -32.93 49.50 -9.44
N THR A 212 -32.67 50.79 -9.17
CA THR A 212 -33.67 51.86 -9.31
C THR A 212 -33.32 52.71 -10.51
N LEU A 213 -34.08 52.54 -11.59
CA LEU A 213 -33.96 53.28 -12.84
C LEU A 213 -34.63 54.64 -12.72
N THR A 214 -33.93 55.67 -13.18
CA THR A 214 -34.43 57.04 -13.32
C THR A 214 -34.43 57.37 -14.81
N PRO A 215 -35.61 57.43 -15.45
CA PRO A 215 -35.70 57.82 -16.85
C PRO A 215 -35.08 59.18 -17.09
N LYS A 216 -34.37 59.30 -18.22
CA LYS A 216 -33.87 60.59 -18.71
C LYS A 216 -35.03 61.40 -19.27
N THR A 217 -34.83 62.72 -19.37
CA THR A 217 -35.78 63.64 -19.98
C THR A 217 -36.26 63.12 -21.33
N GLY A 218 -37.58 62.99 -21.52
CA GLY A 218 -38.18 62.45 -22.73
C GLY A 218 -38.45 60.94 -22.72
N PHE A 219 -38.25 60.23 -21.61
CA PHE A 219 -38.56 58.80 -21.45
C PHE A 219 -39.39 58.50 -20.19
N THR A 220 -40.26 57.48 -20.27
CA THR A 220 -41.13 57.06 -19.16
C THR A 220 -41.10 55.56 -18.98
N LEU A 221 -41.25 55.13 -17.72
CA LEU A 221 -41.45 53.72 -17.39
C LEU A 221 -42.92 53.31 -17.57
N THR A 222 -43.84 54.26 -17.71
CA THR A 222 -45.26 53.96 -17.96
C THR A 222 -45.43 53.34 -19.34
N GLY A 223 -45.88 52.09 -19.40
CA GLY A 223 -45.97 51.27 -20.62
C GLY A 223 -44.95 50.13 -20.67
N VAL A 224 -43.96 50.11 -19.76
CA VAL A 224 -43.00 49.00 -19.64
C VAL A 224 -43.71 47.78 -19.04
N ALA A 225 -43.58 46.64 -19.73
CA ALA A 225 -44.18 45.37 -19.30
C ALA A 225 -43.49 44.82 -18.04
N ALA A 226 -44.17 43.92 -17.33
CA ALA A 226 -43.53 43.18 -16.25
C ALA A 226 -42.40 42.30 -16.80
N ASP A 227 -41.35 42.14 -16.00
CA ASP A 227 -40.20 41.26 -16.25
C ASP A 227 -39.51 41.48 -17.62
N SER A 228 -39.56 42.70 -18.15
CA SER A 228 -39.01 43.05 -19.46
C SER A 228 -37.53 43.43 -19.42
N PHE A 229 -37.00 43.85 -18.27
CA PHE A 229 -35.59 44.23 -18.15
C PHE A 229 -34.68 43.02 -18.00
N VAL A 230 -33.48 43.10 -18.57
CA VAL A 230 -32.48 42.02 -18.56
C VAL A 230 -31.18 42.55 -17.97
N VAL A 231 -30.61 41.78 -17.06
CA VAL A 231 -29.27 41.97 -16.51
C VAL A 231 -28.48 40.71 -16.82
N ALA A 232 -27.34 40.87 -17.50
CA ALA A 232 -26.53 39.74 -17.91
C ALA A 232 -26.10 38.89 -16.70
N GLY A 233 -26.40 37.59 -16.73
CA GLY A 233 -26.02 36.65 -15.67
C GLY A 233 -26.92 36.66 -14.43
N ALA A 234 -28.05 37.37 -14.44
CA ALA A 234 -29.04 37.35 -13.37
C ALA A 234 -30.42 36.93 -13.85
N THR A 235 -31.24 36.44 -12.91
CA THR A 235 -32.69 36.33 -13.11
C THR A 235 -33.32 37.66 -12.70
N THR A 236 -33.97 38.35 -13.62
CA THR A 236 -34.56 39.67 -13.40
C THR A 236 -36.07 39.60 -13.23
N THR A 237 -36.60 40.48 -12.38
CA THR A 237 -38.04 40.75 -12.28
C THR A 237 -38.30 42.24 -12.13
N ASN A 238 -39.42 42.71 -12.66
CA ASN A 238 -39.92 44.07 -12.46
C ASN A 238 -41.44 44.10 -12.59
N ALA A 239 -42.12 44.94 -11.81
CA ALA A 239 -43.54 45.16 -11.99
C ALA A 239 -43.83 46.00 -13.25
N ILE A 240 -45.06 45.92 -13.76
CA ILE A 240 -45.56 46.81 -14.82
C ILE A 240 -45.35 48.26 -14.40
N ASN A 241 -44.85 49.10 -15.31
CA ASN A 241 -44.57 50.52 -15.10
C ASN A 241 -43.52 50.83 -13.99
N SER A 242 -42.75 49.84 -13.54
CA SER A 242 -41.78 50.01 -12.45
C SER A 242 -40.37 50.31 -12.97
N GLY A 243 -39.70 51.27 -12.34
CA GLY A 243 -38.25 51.50 -12.48
C GLY A 243 -37.41 50.67 -11.52
N VAL A 244 -38.04 49.92 -10.62
CA VAL A 244 -37.36 49.01 -9.71
C VAL A 244 -37.26 47.65 -10.36
N VAL A 245 -36.02 47.20 -10.58
CA VAL A 245 -35.67 45.90 -11.14
C VAL A 245 -34.92 45.11 -10.08
N THR A 246 -35.39 43.89 -9.82
CA THR A 246 -34.71 42.95 -8.92
C THR A 246 -33.95 41.95 -9.78
N ALA A 247 -32.62 41.95 -9.69
CA ALA A 247 -31.75 41.02 -10.39
C ALA A 247 -31.08 40.09 -9.38
N VAL A 248 -31.40 38.79 -9.43
CA VAL A 248 -30.82 37.76 -8.55
C VAL A 248 -29.72 37.03 -9.32
N PHE A 249 -28.49 37.13 -8.83
CA PHE A 249 -27.36 36.43 -9.42
C PHE A 249 -27.19 35.04 -8.81
N PRO A 250 -26.62 34.06 -9.54
CA PRO A 250 -26.11 32.84 -8.93
C PRO A 250 -25.17 33.17 -7.77
N ALA A 251 -25.01 32.22 -6.84
CA ALA A 251 -24.06 32.38 -5.74
C ALA A 251 -22.68 32.75 -6.29
N THR A 252 -22.01 33.73 -5.65
CA THR A 252 -20.61 34.03 -5.93
C THR A 252 -19.81 32.74 -5.89
N ALA A 253 -18.76 32.66 -6.71
CA ALA A 253 -17.81 31.55 -6.61
C ALA A 253 -17.48 31.32 -5.14
N ALA A 254 -17.45 30.05 -4.73
CA ALA A 254 -16.87 29.67 -3.45
C ALA A 254 -15.50 30.34 -3.32
N ASP A 255 -14.98 30.45 -2.09
CA ASP A 255 -13.55 30.72 -1.95
C ASP A 255 -12.82 29.83 -2.97
N PRO A 256 -11.92 30.34 -3.86
CA PRO A 256 -10.86 29.48 -4.37
C PRO A 256 -10.37 28.75 -3.16
N ASP A 257 -10.74 27.49 -3.12
CA ASP A 257 -10.37 26.61 -2.07
C ASP A 257 -8.86 26.78 -1.93
N VAL A 258 -8.42 27.20 -0.75
CA VAL A 258 -6.99 27.37 -0.54
C VAL A 258 -6.40 25.97 -0.60
N ALA A 259 -5.34 25.79 -1.39
CA ALA A 259 -4.62 24.53 -1.40
C ALA A 259 -4.30 24.17 0.05
N MET A 260 -4.67 22.96 0.48
CA MET A 260 -4.41 22.50 1.85
C MET A 260 -2.96 22.80 2.24
N THR A 261 -2.75 23.36 3.43
CA THR A 261 -1.44 23.71 3.96
C THR A 261 -1.04 22.86 5.16
N ILE A 262 -1.99 22.12 5.77
CA ILE A 262 -1.73 21.16 6.83
C ILE A 262 -1.28 19.82 6.23
N PHE A 263 0.02 19.70 6.01
CA PHE A 263 0.60 18.52 5.38
C PHE A 263 0.87 17.35 6.32
N THR A 264 0.86 17.56 7.64
CA THR A 264 0.97 16.46 8.61
C THR A 264 -0.42 15.93 8.91
N ILE A 265 -0.70 14.67 8.58
CA ILE A 265 -2.00 14.03 8.79
C ILE A 265 -2.03 13.42 10.21
N PRO A 266 -2.87 13.94 11.12
CA PRO A 266 -2.98 13.41 12.48
C PRO A 266 -3.98 12.27 12.58
N GLY A 267 -3.87 11.46 13.63
CA GLY A 267 -4.84 10.38 13.95
C GLY A 267 -4.62 9.06 13.22
N VAL A 268 -3.72 9.00 12.24
CA VAL A 268 -3.25 7.73 11.67
C VAL A 268 -2.01 7.29 12.42
N THR A 269 -2.14 6.25 13.22
CA THR A 269 -1.03 5.71 14.01
C THR A 269 -0.30 4.60 13.26
N ALA A 270 0.97 4.40 13.60
CA ALA A 270 1.74 3.29 13.04
C ALA A 270 1.07 1.96 13.47
N PRO A 271 0.84 1.02 12.54
CA PRO A 271 0.27 -0.28 12.84
C PRO A 271 1.01 -0.97 13.99
N VAL A 272 0.27 -1.28 15.06
CA VAL A 272 0.75 -2.07 16.19
C VAL A 272 0.00 -3.38 16.18
N ARG A 273 0.72 -4.50 16.30
CA ARG A 273 0.14 -5.84 16.33
C ARG A 273 -1.00 -5.91 17.35
N ASN A 274 -2.08 -6.61 16.99
CA ASN A 274 -3.24 -6.85 17.86
C ASN A 274 -4.03 -5.58 18.25
N VAL A 275 -3.73 -4.44 17.60
CA VAL A 275 -4.52 -3.21 17.68
C VAL A 275 -5.44 -3.13 16.46
N THR A 276 -6.66 -2.65 16.68
CA THR A 276 -7.64 -2.41 15.61
C THR A 276 -7.19 -1.23 14.74
N PRO A 277 -7.24 -1.35 13.40
CA PRO A 277 -6.84 -0.27 12.50
C PRO A 277 -7.65 1.02 12.68
N ASP A 278 -6.97 2.17 12.57
CA ASP A 278 -7.62 3.48 12.50
C ASP A 278 -8.46 3.56 11.21
N THR A 279 -9.74 3.94 11.29
CA THR A 279 -10.61 4.04 10.11
C THR A 279 -10.82 5.47 9.63
N THR A 280 -10.35 6.45 10.41
CA THR A 280 -10.53 7.89 10.21
C THR A 280 -9.28 8.64 10.61
N VAL A 281 -9.01 9.78 9.98
CA VAL A 281 -8.00 10.73 10.46
C VAL A 281 -8.59 11.60 11.58
N THR A 282 -7.74 12.16 12.45
CA THR A 282 -8.20 13.20 13.38
C THR A 282 -8.54 14.45 12.58
N GLU A 283 -9.74 14.99 12.78
CA GLU A 283 -10.23 16.18 12.10
C GLU A 283 -9.28 17.39 12.29
N THR A 284 -8.93 18.08 11.19
CA THR A 284 -8.12 19.30 11.21
C THR A 284 -8.98 20.52 10.89
N ALA A 285 -8.40 21.72 10.87
CA ALA A 285 -9.12 22.91 10.39
C ALA A 285 -9.46 22.84 8.89
N GLU A 286 -8.68 22.09 8.08
CA GLU A 286 -8.76 22.12 6.61
C GLU A 286 -9.43 20.88 6.00
N TYR A 287 -9.43 19.73 6.67
CA TYR A 287 -9.98 18.49 6.12
C TYR A 287 -10.45 17.49 7.19
N THR A 288 -11.33 16.59 6.75
CA THR A 288 -11.59 15.29 7.39
C THR A 288 -11.00 14.19 6.51
N GLY A 289 -11.08 12.93 6.90
CA GLY A 289 -10.58 11.85 6.05
C GLY A 289 -10.87 10.46 6.59
N THR A 290 -10.98 9.52 5.65
CA THR A 290 -11.15 8.09 5.94
C THR A 290 -9.88 7.34 5.60
N VAL A 291 -9.62 6.26 6.33
CA VAL A 291 -8.45 5.41 6.14
C VAL A 291 -8.92 4.01 5.77
N THR A 292 -8.40 3.48 4.67
CA THR A 292 -8.54 2.06 4.31
C THR A 292 -7.16 1.41 4.33
N TRP A 293 -7.11 0.17 4.83
CA TRP A 293 -5.85 -0.55 5.04
C TRP A 293 -5.74 -1.74 4.11
N ALA A 294 -4.54 -1.92 3.56
CA ALA A 294 -4.14 -3.11 2.83
C ALA A 294 -2.83 -3.66 3.44
N PRO A 295 -2.80 -4.92 3.91
CA PRO A 295 -3.93 -5.86 4.03
C PRO A 295 -5.05 -5.38 4.99
N SER A 296 -6.25 -5.94 4.88
CA SER A 296 -7.44 -5.54 5.66
C SER A 296 -7.57 -6.26 7.01
N ASP A 297 -6.45 -6.63 7.63
CA ASP A 297 -6.45 -7.36 8.90
C ASP A 297 -6.97 -6.49 10.05
N SER A 298 -7.88 -7.02 10.85
CA SER A 298 -8.36 -6.38 12.07
C SER A 298 -8.51 -7.42 13.18
N PRO A 299 -7.64 -7.42 14.20
CA PRO A 299 -6.53 -6.47 14.42
C PRO A 299 -5.31 -6.73 13.50
N TYR A 300 -4.35 -5.81 13.46
CA TYR A 300 -3.14 -5.95 12.63
C TYR A 300 -2.34 -7.24 12.93
N ALA A 301 -1.93 -7.95 11.88
CA ALA A 301 -1.07 -9.13 11.88
C ALA A 301 0.40 -8.76 12.15
N ALA A 302 1.21 -9.75 12.51
CA ALA A 302 2.64 -9.59 12.76
C ALA A 302 3.46 -9.56 11.45
N GLU A 303 4.64 -8.96 11.49
CA GLU A 303 5.62 -8.92 10.38
C GLU A 303 5.04 -8.44 9.04
N THR A 304 3.94 -7.70 9.09
CA THR A 304 3.17 -7.35 7.91
C THR A 304 3.35 -5.87 7.63
N VAL A 305 3.75 -5.55 6.40
CA VAL A 305 3.76 -4.18 5.89
C VAL A 305 2.32 -3.79 5.60
N TYR A 306 1.88 -2.70 6.20
CA TYR A 306 0.56 -2.15 5.98
C TYR A 306 0.65 -0.85 5.19
N THR A 307 -0.20 -0.76 4.17
CA THR A 307 -0.42 0.45 3.39
C THR A 307 -1.75 1.04 3.78
N ALA A 308 -1.74 2.27 4.30
CA ALA A 308 -2.94 3.07 4.48
C ALA A 308 -3.20 3.89 3.22
N THR A 309 -4.37 3.70 2.62
CA THR A 309 -4.93 4.61 1.63
C THR A 309 -5.85 5.59 2.34
N ILE A 310 -5.36 6.82 2.50
CA ILE A 310 -6.04 7.91 3.19
C ILE A 310 -6.73 8.75 2.14
N THR A 311 -8.05 8.90 2.24
CA THR A 311 -8.82 9.79 1.39
C THR A 311 -9.22 11.00 2.21
N LEU A 312 -8.58 12.14 1.94
CA LEU A 312 -8.90 13.41 2.56
C LEU A 312 -10.15 13.98 1.89
N THR A 313 -11.06 14.47 2.73
CA THR A 313 -12.23 15.24 2.30
C THR A 313 -11.99 16.68 2.77
N PRO A 314 -11.56 17.58 1.86
CA PRO A 314 -11.37 18.97 2.20
C PRO A 314 -12.66 19.58 2.77
N LYS A 315 -12.52 20.39 3.80
CA LYS A 315 -13.62 21.19 4.36
C LYS A 315 -13.87 22.40 3.46
N THR A 316 -15.04 23.01 3.58
CA THR A 316 -15.43 24.22 2.85
C THR A 316 -14.32 25.28 2.90
N GLY A 317 -13.85 25.72 1.72
CA GLY A 317 -12.77 26.69 1.57
C GLY A 317 -11.36 26.09 1.37
N PHE A 318 -11.21 24.77 1.26
CA PHE A 318 -9.94 24.07 1.02
C PHE A 318 -10.02 23.04 -0.10
N THR A 319 -8.91 22.81 -0.81
CA THR A 319 -8.84 21.88 -1.95
C THR A 319 -7.50 21.16 -1.99
N ALA A 320 -7.49 20.01 -2.66
CA ALA A 320 -6.27 19.34 -3.03
C ALA A 320 -5.57 19.99 -4.23
N THR A 321 -6.27 20.75 -5.06
CA THR A 321 -5.66 21.47 -6.20
C THR A 321 -4.63 22.50 -5.72
N GLY A 322 -3.43 22.46 -6.27
CA GLY A 322 -2.28 23.25 -5.81
C GLY A 322 -1.38 22.54 -4.79
N VAL A 323 -1.78 21.36 -4.29
CA VAL A 323 -0.92 20.53 -3.44
C VAL A 323 0.12 19.81 -4.30
N ALA A 324 1.39 20.01 -3.97
CA ALA A 324 2.50 19.36 -4.65
C ALA A 324 2.50 17.84 -4.44
N ALA A 325 3.12 17.10 -5.37
CA ALA A 325 3.34 15.67 -5.17
C ALA A 325 4.18 15.41 -3.91
N ASN A 326 3.80 14.38 -3.16
CA ASN A 326 4.46 13.96 -1.91
C ASN A 326 4.53 15.06 -0.83
N ALA A 327 3.57 16.00 -0.82
CA ALA A 327 3.51 17.06 0.18
C ALA A 327 3.12 16.54 1.57
N PHE A 328 2.25 15.51 1.65
CA PHE A 328 1.73 15.02 2.93
C PHE A 328 2.70 14.10 3.68
N SER A 329 2.62 14.09 5.00
CA SER A 329 3.37 13.23 5.91
C SER A 329 2.47 12.57 6.94
N VAL A 330 2.77 11.30 7.24
CA VAL A 330 2.15 10.52 8.31
C VAL A 330 3.29 10.01 9.19
N ALA A 331 3.19 10.19 10.49
CA ALA A 331 4.27 9.84 11.40
C ALA A 331 4.59 8.33 11.31
N GLY A 332 5.86 7.99 11.06
CA GLY A 332 6.31 6.60 10.97
C GLY A 332 6.01 5.88 9.65
N ALA A 333 5.50 6.58 8.62
CA ALA A 333 5.27 6.02 7.28
C ALA A 333 6.11 6.72 6.21
N THR A 334 6.34 6.02 5.10
CA THR A 334 6.73 6.65 3.84
C THR A 334 5.46 7.03 3.08
N THR A 335 5.26 8.32 2.81
CA THR A 335 4.05 8.83 2.18
C THR A 335 4.28 9.21 0.73
N THR A 336 3.26 8.98 -0.09
CA THR A 336 3.19 9.48 -1.46
C THR A 336 1.79 10.01 -1.75
N ASN A 337 1.72 11.07 -2.56
CA ASN A 337 0.47 11.57 -3.13
C ASN A 337 0.77 12.14 -4.51
N PRO A 338 -0.10 11.94 -5.52
CA PRO A 338 -0.02 12.67 -6.77
C PRO A 338 -0.21 14.18 -6.57
N VAL A 339 0.20 14.96 -7.56
CA VAL A 339 -0.14 16.40 -7.67
C VAL A 339 -1.66 16.54 -7.66
N ASP A 340 -2.16 17.59 -7.01
CA ASP A 340 -3.58 17.94 -6.95
C ASP A 340 -4.50 16.86 -6.35
N SER A 341 -3.95 15.92 -5.56
CA SER A 341 -4.69 14.75 -5.07
C SER A 341 -5.03 14.83 -3.58
N SER A 342 -6.26 14.47 -3.24
CA SER A 342 -6.70 14.26 -1.85
C SER A 342 -6.45 12.83 -1.35
N VAL A 343 -5.83 11.98 -2.16
CA VAL A 343 -5.51 10.59 -1.81
C VAL A 343 -4.04 10.49 -1.46
N VAL A 344 -3.76 10.04 -0.24
CA VAL A 344 -2.41 9.82 0.28
C VAL A 344 -2.21 8.34 0.52
N THR A 345 -1.11 7.81 0.01
CA THR A 345 -0.67 6.44 0.28
C THR A 345 0.44 6.50 1.31
N ALA A 346 0.20 5.95 2.51
CA ALA A 346 1.17 5.86 3.58
C ALA A 346 1.58 4.39 3.79
N VAL A 347 2.84 4.07 3.49
CA VAL A 347 3.40 2.74 3.68
C VAL A 347 4.18 2.72 4.99
N PHE A 348 3.70 1.94 5.94
CA PHE A 348 4.37 1.76 7.23
C PHE A 348 5.38 0.61 7.16
N PRO A 349 6.48 0.67 7.92
CA PRO A 349 7.33 -0.49 8.17
C PRO A 349 6.51 -1.68 8.67
N ALA A 350 7.04 -2.89 8.51
CA ALA A 350 6.39 -4.09 9.02
C ALA A 350 6.07 -3.94 10.52
N THR A 351 4.87 -4.35 10.93
CA THR A 351 4.49 -4.44 12.34
C THR A 351 5.56 -5.23 13.11
N GLY A 352 5.79 -4.86 14.37
CA GLY A 352 6.69 -5.61 15.24
C GLY A 352 6.37 -7.11 15.20
N ALA A 353 7.43 -7.94 15.25
CA ALA A 353 7.27 -9.39 15.30
C ALA A 353 6.26 -9.78 16.39
N ALA A 354 5.54 -10.87 16.17
CA ALA A 354 4.70 -11.44 17.21
C ALA A 354 5.53 -11.61 18.50
N PRO A 355 5.09 -11.17 19.71
CA PRO A 355 5.63 -11.73 20.94
C PRO A 355 5.62 -13.25 20.80
N ASP A 356 6.81 -13.81 20.94
CA ASP A 356 7.01 -15.23 20.95
C ASP A 356 6.12 -15.86 22.02
N VAL A 357 5.48 -16.97 21.67
CA VAL A 357 4.64 -17.72 22.60
C VAL A 357 5.53 -18.65 23.43
N ALA A 358 5.29 -18.74 24.73
CA ALA A 358 6.01 -19.69 25.57
C ALA A 358 5.84 -21.12 25.03
N ILE A 359 6.93 -21.90 25.01
CA ILE A 359 6.89 -23.31 24.58
C ILE A 359 5.88 -24.10 25.42
N THR A 360 5.03 -24.88 24.74
CA THR A 360 3.98 -25.72 25.34
C THR A 360 4.17 -27.21 25.07
N ILE A 361 5.07 -27.61 24.17
CA ILE A 361 5.42 -29.02 23.95
C ILE A 361 6.42 -29.43 25.02
N ALA A 362 5.99 -30.30 25.95
CA ALA A 362 6.86 -30.85 27.00
C ALA A 362 7.73 -32.02 26.51
N ALA A 363 7.22 -32.84 25.60
CA ALA A 363 7.90 -34.06 25.17
C ALA A 363 9.09 -33.77 24.25
N ILE A 364 10.28 -34.27 24.60
CA ILE A 364 11.47 -34.19 23.76
C ILE A 364 11.59 -35.50 22.96
N PRO A 365 11.24 -35.51 21.66
CA PRO A 365 11.38 -36.70 20.83
C PRO A 365 12.84 -36.94 20.43
N GLY A 366 13.13 -38.16 20.00
CA GLY A 366 14.44 -38.50 19.43
C GLY A 366 15.54 -38.80 20.45
N VAL A 367 15.31 -38.64 21.76
CA VAL A 367 16.26 -39.07 22.80
C VAL A 367 15.77 -40.38 23.41
N THR A 368 16.49 -41.47 23.13
CA THR A 368 16.15 -42.83 23.57
C THR A 368 17.05 -43.28 24.72
N ALA A 369 16.58 -44.27 25.49
CA ALA A 369 17.38 -44.87 26.55
C ALA A 369 18.66 -45.53 26.00
N PRO A 370 19.80 -45.37 26.69
CA PRO A 370 21.03 -46.09 26.37
C PRO A 370 20.83 -47.61 26.34
N VAL A 371 21.36 -48.26 25.30
CA VAL A 371 21.37 -49.72 25.15
C VAL A 371 22.81 -50.17 24.98
N GLN A 372 23.24 -51.20 25.71
CA GLN A 372 24.62 -51.67 25.68
C GLN A 372 25.08 -51.97 24.25
N GLY A 373 26.26 -51.48 23.87
CA GLY A 373 26.86 -51.72 22.56
C GLY A 373 26.36 -50.79 21.45
N GLU A 374 25.21 -50.14 21.63
CA GLU A 374 24.72 -49.13 20.68
C GLU A 374 25.48 -47.81 20.83
N ALA A 375 25.60 -47.08 19.72
CA ALA A 375 26.22 -45.75 19.72
C ALA A 375 25.28 -44.71 20.35
N PRO A 376 25.81 -43.67 21.03
CA PRO A 376 24.96 -42.62 21.56
C PRO A 376 24.15 -41.92 20.49
N ASN A 377 22.85 -41.80 20.75
CA ASN A 377 21.96 -41.11 19.84
C ASN A 377 22.28 -39.61 19.84
N MET A 378 22.79 -39.11 18.72
CA MET A 378 23.08 -37.69 18.48
C MET A 378 22.10 -37.05 17.50
N GLU A 379 20.94 -37.67 17.30
CA GLU A 379 19.92 -37.12 16.42
C GLU A 379 19.41 -35.78 16.96
N ASN A 380 19.24 -34.83 16.04
CA ASN A 380 18.80 -33.50 16.41
C ASN A 380 17.34 -33.56 16.89
N VAL A 381 17.10 -33.02 18.08
CA VAL A 381 15.75 -32.81 18.59
C VAL A 381 15.07 -31.81 17.67
N ASN A 382 13.86 -32.12 17.21
CA ASN A 382 13.11 -31.25 16.32
C ASN A 382 11.60 -31.40 16.56
N THR A 383 10.95 -30.30 16.91
CA THR A 383 9.48 -30.19 17.05
C THR A 383 9.00 -28.96 16.30
N ASP A 384 7.69 -28.67 16.32
CA ASP A 384 7.17 -27.43 15.74
C ASP A 384 7.63 -26.17 16.51
N GLN A 385 8.01 -26.30 17.79
CA GLN A 385 8.28 -25.17 18.68
C GLN A 385 9.77 -24.94 18.99
N TYR A 386 10.58 -25.99 18.93
CA TYR A 386 12.01 -25.92 19.23
C TYR A 386 12.81 -26.95 18.44
N SER A 387 14.09 -26.67 18.29
CA SER A 387 15.10 -27.65 17.90
C SER A 387 16.14 -27.77 19.00
N GLY A 388 17.01 -28.77 18.96
CA GLY A 388 18.07 -28.87 19.95
C GLY A 388 19.14 -29.89 19.60
N THR A 389 20.24 -29.80 20.33
CA THR A 389 21.35 -30.74 20.24
C THR A 389 21.46 -31.54 21.54
N VAL A 390 21.98 -32.76 21.41
CA VAL A 390 22.16 -33.69 22.53
C VAL A 390 23.64 -33.94 22.74
N THR A 391 24.06 -33.87 23.99
CA THR A 391 25.41 -34.29 24.41
C THR A 391 25.29 -35.29 25.54
N TRP A 392 26.15 -36.30 25.54
CA TRP A 392 26.10 -37.41 26.48
C TRP A 392 27.29 -37.39 27.43
N ALA A 393 27.02 -37.68 28.71
CA ALA A 393 28.01 -37.92 29.74
C ALA A 393 27.71 -39.26 30.44
N PRO A 394 28.71 -40.14 30.64
CA PRO A 394 30.08 -40.05 30.12
C PRO A 394 30.15 -40.11 28.59
N VAL A 395 31.19 -39.52 28.00
CA VAL A 395 31.43 -39.59 26.55
C VAL A 395 31.91 -41.00 26.20
N ALA A 396 31.23 -41.66 25.28
CA ALA A 396 31.58 -43.00 24.82
C ALA A 396 31.21 -43.16 23.33
N SER A 397 31.93 -44.03 22.61
CA SER A 397 31.57 -44.40 21.23
C SER A 397 30.40 -45.39 21.18
N THR A 398 30.23 -46.18 22.24
CA THR A 398 29.10 -47.09 22.46
C THR A 398 28.75 -47.08 23.95
N TYR A 399 27.50 -47.38 24.31
CA TYR A 399 27.09 -47.42 25.70
C TYR A 399 27.66 -48.65 26.42
N ALA A 400 28.28 -48.42 27.57
CA ALA A 400 28.77 -49.46 28.47
C ALA A 400 27.62 -50.01 29.33
N PRO A 401 27.67 -51.29 29.71
CA PRO A 401 26.71 -51.86 30.65
C PRO A 401 26.87 -51.23 32.03
N LEU A 402 25.82 -51.32 32.86
CA LEU A 402 25.78 -50.89 34.26
C LEU A 402 26.22 -49.43 34.48
N THR A 403 26.12 -48.60 33.45
CA THR A 403 26.60 -47.22 33.47
C THR A 403 25.41 -46.27 33.39
N VAL A 404 25.36 -45.30 34.31
CA VAL A 404 24.37 -44.21 34.26
C VAL A 404 24.82 -43.20 33.21
N TYR A 405 23.95 -42.92 32.25
CA TYR A 405 24.19 -41.89 31.24
C TYR A 405 23.25 -40.71 31.45
N THR A 406 23.82 -39.53 31.30
CA THR A 406 23.10 -38.25 31.34
C THR A 406 23.15 -37.62 29.97
N ALA A 407 21.98 -37.34 29.40
CA ALA A 407 21.84 -36.50 28.22
C ALA A 407 21.64 -35.05 28.66
N THR A 408 22.50 -34.15 28.18
CA THR A 408 22.31 -32.70 28.25
C THR A 408 21.78 -32.24 26.90
N ILE A 409 20.52 -31.84 26.87
CA ILE A 409 19.82 -31.35 25.68
C ILE A 409 19.79 -29.83 25.72
N THR A 410 20.32 -29.18 24.68
CA THR A 410 20.27 -27.71 24.54
C THR A 410 19.24 -27.35 23.47
N LEU A 411 18.11 -26.82 23.92
CA LEU A 411 16.99 -26.41 23.10
C LEU A 411 17.14 -24.95 22.64
N THR A 412 16.81 -24.72 21.38
CA THR A 412 16.68 -23.41 20.75
C THR A 412 15.24 -23.26 20.29
N ALA A 413 14.56 -22.21 20.76
CA ALA A 413 13.20 -21.92 20.35
C ALA A 413 13.17 -21.55 18.85
N LYS A 414 12.18 -22.05 18.12
CA LYS A 414 11.95 -21.68 16.72
C LYS A 414 11.23 -20.33 16.64
N THR A 415 11.26 -19.70 15.47
CA THR A 415 10.57 -18.43 15.20
C THR A 415 9.12 -18.45 15.71
N GLY A 416 8.74 -17.44 16.51
CA GLY A 416 7.42 -17.34 17.12
C GLY A 416 7.28 -18.03 18.48
N PHE A 417 8.34 -18.67 19.00
CA PHE A 417 8.36 -19.34 20.30
C PHE A 417 9.50 -18.84 21.20
N THR A 418 9.29 -18.90 22.51
CA THR A 418 10.28 -18.50 23.51
C THR A 418 10.35 -19.49 24.66
N LEU A 419 11.54 -19.59 25.25
CA LEU A 419 11.75 -20.30 26.51
C LEU A 419 11.25 -19.49 27.71
N THR A 420 11.06 -18.17 27.55
CA THR A 420 10.53 -17.32 28.62
C THR A 420 9.07 -17.69 28.92
N GLY A 421 8.77 -17.99 30.18
CA GLY A 421 7.47 -18.50 30.62
C GLY A 421 7.41 -20.01 30.82
N VAL A 422 8.45 -20.76 30.42
CA VAL A 422 8.55 -22.20 30.69
C VAL A 422 8.92 -22.44 32.15
N SER A 423 8.12 -23.24 32.85
CA SER A 423 8.34 -23.58 34.27
C SER A 423 9.54 -24.51 34.45
N ALA A 424 10.02 -24.64 35.70
CA ALA A 424 10.95 -25.70 36.05
C ALA A 424 10.33 -27.08 35.80
N ASP A 425 11.17 -28.05 35.46
CA ASP A 425 10.81 -29.46 35.25
C ASP A 425 9.62 -29.67 34.29
N PHE A 426 9.52 -28.80 33.29
CA PHE A 426 8.47 -28.80 32.29
C PHE A 426 8.69 -29.90 31.23
N PHE A 427 9.93 -30.12 30.81
CA PHE A 427 10.24 -31.05 29.73
C PHE A 427 10.31 -32.50 30.19
N SER A 428 9.89 -33.43 29.33
CA SER A 428 9.92 -34.87 29.59
C SER A 428 10.70 -35.62 28.51
N VAL A 429 11.54 -36.57 28.94
CA VAL A 429 12.26 -37.52 28.08
C VAL A 429 11.86 -38.94 28.49
N THR A 430 11.38 -39.74 27.55
CA THR A 430 10.93 -41.11 27.83
C THR A 430 12.06 -41.97 28.40
N GLY A 431 11.83 -42.61 29.55
CA GLY A 431 12.80 -43.49 30.19
C GLY A 431 13.90 -42.79 31.01
N ALA A 432 13.84 -41.46 31.14
CA ALA A 432 14.76 -40.67 31.95
C ALA A 432 14.04 -39.83 33.00
N THR A 433 14.77 -39.46 34.04
CA THR A 433 14.37 -38.34 34.92
C THR A 433 14.89 -37.06 34.28
N ALA A 434 13.98 -36.24 33.73
CA ALA A 434 14.30 -34.99 33.07
C ALA A 434 14.07 -33.79 34.01
N THR A 435 14.99 -32.83 33.98
CA THR A 435 14.90 -31.58 34.77
C THR A 435 15.32 -30.39 33.92
N ASN A 436 14.74 -29.23 34.19
CA ASN A 436 15.14 -27.95 33.57
C ASN A 436 14.88 -26.80 34.53
N ALA A 437 15.71 -25.75 34.45
CA ALA A 437 15.44 -24.51 35.18
C ALA A 437 14.33 -23.67 34.52
N ILE A 438 13.72 -22.76 35.28
CA ILE A 438 12.76 -21.77 34.76
C ILE A 438 13.41 -20.98 33.61
N ASN A 439 12.68 -20.80 32.52
CA ASN A 439 13.12 -20.08 31.32
C ASN A 439 14.41 -20.63 30.65
N SER A 440 14.80 -21.88 30.93
CA SER A 440 16.02 -22.49 30.39
C SER A 440 15.71 -23.43 29.23
N GLY A 441 16.53 -23.36 28.18
CA GLY A 441 16.56 -24.35 27.09
C GLY A 441 17.45 -25.55 27.39
N VAL A 442 18.17 -25.56 28.52
CA VAL A 442 19.02 -26.68 28.91
C VAL A 442 18.20 -27.66 29.74
N VAL A 443 18.08 -28.89 29.24
CA VAL A 443 17.39 -30.01 29.89
C VAL A 443 18.42 -31.09 30.23
N THR A 444 18.39 -31.54 31.48
CA THR A 444 19.22 -32.64 31.96
C THR A 444 18.34 -33.88 32.12
N ALA A 445 18.59 -34.91 31.31
CA ALA A 445 17.89 -36.18 31.35
C ALA A 445 18.82 -37.28 31.84
N VAL A 446 18.56 -37.80 33.05
CA VAL A 446 19.35 -38.88 33.66
C VAL A 446 18.62 -40.19 33.45
N PHE A 447 19.26 -41.11 32.73
CA PHE A 447 18.75 -42.46 32.50
C PHE A 447 19.20 -43.41 33.63
N PRO A 448 18.42 -44.45 33.94
CA PRO A 448 18.89 -45.57 34.75
C PRO A 448 20.18 -46.19 34.17
N ALA A 449 20.91 -46.95 34.99
CA ALA A 449 22.09 -47.65 34.52
C ALA A 449 21.72 -48.61 33.38
N THR A 450 22.48 -48.59 32.28
CA THR A 450 22.28 -49.47 31.13
C THR A 450 22.24 -50.93 31.59
N GLU A 451 21.26 -51.70 31.13
CA GLU A 451 21.22 -53.13 31.41
C GLU A 451 22.41 -53.84 30.75
N LYS A 452 22.92 -54.89 31.42
CA LYS A 452 23.94 -55.77 30.83
C LYS A 452 23.23 -56.85 30.02
N ALA A 453 23.49 -56.90 28.72
CA ALA A 453 23.04 -57.98 27.85
C ALA A 453 23.55 -59.33 28.37
N PRO A 454 22.73 -60.39 28.31
CA PRO A 454 23.14 -61.72 28.74
C PRO A 454 24.33 -62.21 27.91
N LEU A 455 25.25 -62.91 28.55
CA LEU A 455 26.41 -63.48 27.88
C LEU A 455 25.97 -64.62 26.96
N THR A 456 26.35 -64.56 25.68
CA THR A 456 26.02 -65.59 24.70
C THR A 456 27.09 -66.68 24.66
N ILE A 457 26.69 -67.90 24.29
CA ILE A 457 27.60 -69.03 24.07
C ILE A 457 28.66 -68.71 23.01
N VAL A 458 29.83 -69.37 23.04
CA VAL A 458 30.84 -69.30 21.97
C VAL A 458 30.46 -70.30 20.90
N ASP A 459 30.29 -69.84 19.65
CA ASP A 459 29.99 -70.73 18.53
C ASP A 459 31.26 -71.49 18.11
N LEU A 460 31.21 -72.82 18.23
CA LEU A 460 32.31 -73.71 17.87
C LEU A 460 32.28 -74.14 16.41
N GLY A 461 31.21 -73.83 15.66
CA GLY A 461 31.01 -74.33 14.30
C GLY A 461 31.22 -75.84 14.21
N THR A 462 31.96 -76.28 13.20
CA THR A 462 32.29 -77.70 13.00
C THR A 462 33.37 -78.23 13.96
N ALA A 463 34.05 -77.38 14.74
CA ALA A 463 34.91 -77.84 15.81
C ALA A 463 34.10 -78.51 16.94
N ALA A 464 32.80 -78.22 17.04
CA ALA A 464 31.90 -78.83 18.02
C ALA A 464 31.79 -80.36 17.87
N ASP A 465 32.04 -80.90 16.68
CA ASP A 465 31.97 -82.34 16.37
C ASP A 465 33.09 -83.15 17.05
N PHE A 466 34.13 -82.48 17.56
CA PHE A 466 35.34 -83.12 18.07
C PHE A 466 35.44 -83.00 19.60
N ALA A 467 35.77 -84.12 20.25
CA ALA A 467 36.22 -84.14 21.64
C ALA A 467 37.62 -83.55 21.76
N ILE A 468 38.49 -83.84 20.77
CA ILE A 468 39.86 -83.33 20.71
C ILE A 468 40.16 -82.85 19.29
N LEU A 469 40.65 -81.62 19.16
CA LEU A 469 41.06 -81.04 17.89
C LEU A 469 42.41 -80.34 18.06
N ALA A 470 43.38 -80.66 17.20
CA ALA A 470 44.73 -80.10 17.29
C ALA A 470 45.36 -79.81 15.91
N GLU A 471 46.44 -79.02 15.87
CA GLU A 471 47.13 -78.72 14.62
C GLU A 471 48.41 -79.51 14.37
N ALA A 472 49.14 -79.85 15.42
CA ALA A 472 50.52 -80.32 15.33
C ALA A 472 50.76 -81.70 15.97
N LEU A 473 50.10 -82.03 17.09
CA LEU A 473 50.25 -83.34 17.74
C LEU A 473 49.01 -83.71 18.57
N ILE A 474 48.58 -84.96 18.47
CA ILE A 474 47.72 -85.60 19.49
C ILE A 474 48.44 -86.84 19.98
N SER A 475 48.87 -86.87 21.24
CA SER A 475 49.58 -88.00 21.81
C SER A 475 48.89 -88.55 23.06
N THR A 476 49.02 -89.86 23.25
CA THR A 476 48.58 -90.50 24.49
C THR A 476 49.60 -91.52 25.00
N THR A 477 49.74 -91.59 26.31
CA THR A 477 50.30 -92.74 27.05
C THR A 477 49.28 -93.29 28.02
N GLY A 478 49.49 -94.50 28.54
CA GLY A 478 48.57 -95.13 29.49
C GLY A 478 47.24 -95.56 28.89
N VAL A 479 46.22 -95.75 29.75
CA VAL A 479 44.88 -96.25 29.37
C VAL A 479 43.92 -95.06 29.25
N THR A 480 43.97 -94.38 28.10
CA THR A 480 43.09 -93.25 27.78
C THR A 480 41.70 -93.71 27.31
N HIS A 481 40.67 -92.94 27.61
CA HIS A 481 39.31 -93.19 27.12
C HIS A 481 38.66 -91.91 26.60
N ILE A 482 38.34 -91.88 25.31
CA ILE A 482 37.72 -90.72 24.65
C ILE A 482 36.33 -91.10 24.17
N THR A 483 35.33 -90.26 24.48
CA THR A 483 33.99 -90.32 23.90
C THR A 483 33.79 -89.10 23.02
N GLY A 484 33.71 -89.32 21.70
CA GLY A 484 33.69 -88.29 20.66
C GLY A 484 34.83 -88.44 19.65
N ASP A 485 34.74 -87.70 18.55
CA ASP A 485 35.74 -87.75 17.47
C ASP A 485 37.02 -86.99 17.87
N ILE A 486 38.16 -87.41 17.33
CA ILE A 486 39.41 -86.65 17.41
C ILE A 486 39.88 -86.24 16.01
N GLY A 487 40.54 -85.09 15.91
CA GLY A 487 40.94 -84.52 14.63
C GLY A 487 42.27 -83.80 14.70
N ILE A 488 43.12 -84.00 13.68
CA ILE A 488 44.36 -83.23 13.53
C ILE A 488 44.50 -82.64 12.12
N SER A 489 44.83 -81.35 12.01
CA SER A 489 45.12 -80.70 10.72
C SER A 489 45.82 -79.36 10.95
N PRO A 490 46.83 -78.97 10.17
CA PRO A 490 47.26 -79.58 8.90
C PRO A 490 48.20 -80.77 9.05
N ALA A 491 48.56 -81.18 10.28
CA ALA A 491 49.39 -82.36 10.47
C ALA A 491 48.71 -83.66 9.99
N ALA A 492 49.55 -84.61 9.58
CA ALA A 492 49.15 -85.92 9.08
C ALA A 492 48.79 -86.88 10.23
N THR A 493 48.16 -88.01 9.88
CA THR A 493 47.76 -89.09 10.81
C THR A 493 48.94 -89.60 11.65
N THR A 494 50.17 -89.50 11.14
CA THR A 494 51.40 -89.90 11.85
C THR A 494 51.67 -89.09 13.12
N PHE A 495 51.06 -87.91 13.26
CA PHE A 495 51.12 -87.07 14.46
C PHE A 495 49.98 -87.39 15.45
N ILE A 496 49.17 -88.41 15.19
CA ILE A 496 48.31 -89.05 16.20
C ILE A 496 49.05 -90.26 16.76
N THR A 497 49.66 -90.12 17.93
CA THR A 497 50.61 -91.10 18.49
C THR A 497 50.10 -91.78 19.76
N GLY A 498 50.43 -93.06 19.94
CA GLY A 498 50.03 -93.84 21.13
C GLY A 498 48.62 -94.45 21.09
N PHE A 499 47.79 -94.09 20.10
CA PHE A 499 46.41 -94.57 19.99
C PHE A 499 46.24 -95.95 19.37
N GLY A 500 47.29 -96.52 18.76
CA GLY A 500 47.17 -97.79 18.04
C GLY A 500 46.12 -97.74 16.93
N LEU A 501 46.15 -96.68 16.11
CA LEU A 501 45.16 -96.43 15.07
C LEU A 501 45.08 -97.59 14.05
N VAL A 502 43.85 -97.93 13.66
CA VAL A 502 43.54 -98.83 12.56
C VAL A 502 42.84 -98.05 11.46
N ASP A 503 43.46 -98.00 10.29
CA ASP A 503 42.96 -97.25 9.13
C ASP A 503 41.61 -97.76 8.64
N ALA A 504 40.75 -96.84 8.25
CA ALA A 504 39.48 -97.06 7.56
C ALA A 504 39.30 -96.06 6.41
N THR A 505 38.22 -96.17 5.65
CA THR A 505 37.98 -95.28 4.50
C THR A 505 37.59 -93.88 4.97
N GLY A 506 38.55 -92.94 4.89
CA GLY A 506 38.36 -91.53 5.26
C GLY A 506 38.47 -91.23 6.76
N TYR A 507 38.80 -92.20 7.60
CA TYR A 507 39.02 -92.01 9.04
C TYR A 507 39.86 -93.18 9.59
N ALA A 508 40.28 -93.12 10.85
CA ALA A 508 40.87 -94.24 11.58
C ALA A 508 40.08 -94.54 12.86
N THR A 509 40.27 -95.73 13.42
CA THR A 509 39.63 -96.18 14.66
C THR A 509 40.67 -96.57 15.72
N SER A 510 40.28 -96.56 16.99
CA SER A 510 41.12 -97.02 18.11
C SER A 510 40.22 -97.62 19.19
N SER A 511 40.74 -98.59 19.96
CA SER A 511 40.06 -99.07 21.17
C SER A 511 39.97 -98.02 22.28
N LEU A 512 40.76 -96.95 22.21
CA LEU A 512 40.75 -95.84 23.17
C LEU A 512 39.73 -94.75 22.81
N ILE A 513 39.09 -94.84 21.63
CA ILE A 513 38.20 -93.81 21.08
C ILE A 513 36.84 -94.42 20.79
N THR A 514 35.83 -94.02 21.56
CA THR A 514 34.41 -94.20 21.23
C THR A 514 34.01 -93.09 20.26
N GLY A 515 34.43 -93.23 19.01
CA GLY A 515 34.38 -92.19 17.97
C GLY A 515 35.35 -92.52 16.82
N LYS A 516 35.70 -91.52 16.02
CA LYS A 516 36.62 -91.64 14.88
C LYS A 516 37.81 -90.70 15.03
N ALA A 517 38.96 -91.12 14.50
CA ALA A 517 40.13 -90.26 14.33
C ALA A 517 40.19 -89.76 12.88
N TYR A 518 40.40 -88.45 12.72
CA TYR A 518 40.50 -87.78 11.42
C TYR A 518 41.82 -87.02 11.31
N ALA A 519 42.42 -87.00 10.12
CA ALA A 519 43.65 -86.29 9.86
C ALA A 519 43.71 -85.72 8.43
N ALA A 520 44.62 -84.76 8.19
CA ALA A 520 44.72 -84.02 6.94
C ALA A 520 45.15 -84.86 5.71
N ASP A 521 45.82 -86.00 5.90
CA ASP A 521 46.32 -86.88 4.84
C ASP A 521 45.36 -88.05 4.51
N MET A 522 44.18 -88.09 5.12
CA MET A 522 43.16 -89.10 4.85
C MET A 522 42.39 -88.82 3.55
N ALA A 523 41.70 -89.85 3.03
CA ALA A 523 40.91 -89.74 1.81
C ALA A 523 39.73 -88.74 1.94
N ASP A 524 39.34 -88.13 0.82
CA ASP A 524 38.19 -87.22 0.75
C ASP A 524 36.90 -87.85 1.30
N PRO A 525 36.04 -87.07 2.00
CA PRO A 525 36.07 -85.60 2.15
C PRO A 525 36.83 -85.09 3.40
N THR A 526 37.64 -85.93 4.05
CA THR A 526 38.22 -85.62 5.37
C THR A 526 39.13 -84.40 5.41
N PRO A 527 40.03 -84.15 4.45
CA PRO A 527 40.88 -82.97 4.49
C PRO A 527 40.09 -81.65 4.51
N ALA A 528 38.97 -81.59 3.76
CA ALA A 528 38.08 -80.43 3.75
C ALA A 528 37.32 -80.28 5.08
N LYS A 529 36.80 -81.38 5.64
CA LYS A 529 36.17 -81.37 6.98
C LYS A 529 37.15 -80.84 8.03
N MET A 530 38.38 -81.33 8.02
CA MET A 530 39.40 -80.96 8.99
C MET A 530 39.86 -79.51 8.83
N THR A 531 40.02 -79.02 7.60
CA THR A 531 40.36 -77.61 7.35
C THR A 531 39.29 -76.67 7.92
N LEU A 532 38.01 -77.01 7.73
CA LEU A 532 36.90 -76.22 8.26
C LEU A 532 36.84 -76.26 9.79
N ALA A 533 37.00 -77.45 10.40
CA ALA A 533 37.00 -77.58 11.86
C ALA A 533 38.11 -76.77 12.54
N ILE A 534 39.32 -76.74 11.96
CA ILE A 534 40.41 -75.90 12.45
C ILE A 534 40.10 -74.41 12.30
N ALA A 535 39.55 -74.00 11.15
CA ALA A 535 39.15 -72.61 10.95
C ALA A 535 38.08 -72.17 11.98
N ASP A 536 37.07 -73.02 12.23
CA ASP A 536 36.03 -72.74 13.21
C ASP A 536 36.58 -72.70 14.65
N MET A 537 37.57 -73.55 14.99
CA MET A 537 38.29 -73.47 16.26
C MET A 537 39.02 -72.12 16.43
N HIS A 538 39.67 -71.61 15.38
CA HIS A 538 40.30 -70.27 15.40
C HIS A 538 39.27 -69.15 15.58
N LEU A 539 38.11 -69.27 14.91
CA LEU A 539 37.02 -68.33 15.07
C LEU A 539 36.47 -68.35 16.49
N ALA A 540 36.22 -69.53 17.06
CA ALA A 540 35.77 -69.70 18.43
C ALA A 540 36.75 -69.11 19.46
N TYR A 541 38.06 -69.38 19.27
CA TYR A 541 39.10 -68.78 20.12
C TYR A 541 39.07 -67.25 20.03
N THR A 542 38.97 -66.71 18.82
CA THR A 542 38.98 -65.25 18.59
C THR A 542 37.72 -64.58 19.13
N ASP A 543 36.56 -65.21 18.99
CA ASP A 543 35.29 -64.77 19.56
C ASP A 543 35.37 -64.74 21.10
N ALA A 544 35.78 -65.85 21.71
CA ALA A 544 35.94 -65.94 23.16
C ALA A 544 36.95 -64.91 23.70
N ALA A 545 38.11 -64.74 23.05
CA ALA A 545 39.13 -63.75 23.42
C ALA A 545 38.68 -62.30 23.17
N GLY A 546 37.78 -62.10 22.20
CA GLY A 546 37.27 -60.80 21.77
C GLY A 546 36.09 -60.27 22.58
N ARG A 547 35.48 -61.10 23.46
CA ARG A 547 34.39 -60.64 24.34
C ARG A 547 34.86 -59.45 25.20
N THR A 548 34.03 -58.41 25.28
CA THR A 548 34.35 -57.17 26.00
C THR A 548 33.46 -56.98 27.22
N SER A 549 33.83 -56.05 28.10
CA SER A 549 33.09 -55.73 29.34
C SER A 549 32.98 -56.92 30.32
N PRO A 550 34.12 -57.45 30.81
CA PRO A 550 34.12 -58.56 31.76
C PRO A 550 33.36 -58.19 33.04
N ASP A 551 32.61 -59.14 33.58
CA ASP A 551 31.99 -59.07 34.92
C ASP A 551 33.07 -58.99 36.00
N HIS A 552 34.17 -59.70 35.78
CA HIS A 552 35.27 -59.79 36.71
C HIS A 552 36.61 -59.62 35.99
N LEU A 553 37.41 -58.66 36.47
CA LEU A 553 38.76 -58.40 35.97
C LEU A 553 39.79 -58.79 37.04
N ASN A 554 40.72 -59.66 36.68
CA ASN A 554 41.83 -60.14 37.52
C ASN A 554 41.37 -60.70 38.88
N LEU A 555 40.23 -61.41 38.91
CA LEU A 555 39.67 -62.03 40.12
C LEU A 555 40.69 -62.94 40.81
N GLY A 556 40.83 -62.81 42.13
CA GLY A 556 41.77 -63.61 42.92
C GLY A 556 43.23 -63.45 42.50
N THR A 557 43.58 -62.41 41.72
CA THR A 557 44.91 -62.23 41.11
C THR A 557 45.38 -63.45 40.29
N GLY A 558 44.43 -64.21 39.75
CA GLY A 558 44.66 -65.46 39.00
C GLY A 558 44.54 -66.74 39.84
N ALA A 559 44.54 -66.68 41.17
CA ALA A 559 44.26 -67.84 42.01
C ALA A 559 42.76 -67.92 42.33
N ILE A 560 42.06 -68.86 41.71
CA ILE A 560 40.59 -68.97 41.81
C ILE A 560 40.09 -70.26 42.47
N GLY A 561 40.99 -71.17 42.86
CA GLY A 561 40.61 -72.35 43.63
C GLY A 561 39.89 -71.97 44.94
N GLY A 562 38.85 -72.73 45.28
CA GLY A 562 38.01 -72.52 46.47
C GLY A 562 36.90 -71.49 46.28
N LEU A 563 36.82 -70.83 45.12
CA LEU A 563 35.76 -69.86 44.83
C LEU A 563 34.49 -70.54 44.28
N GLU A 564 33.37 -69.87 44.48
CA GLU A 564 32.10 -70.13 43.78
C GLU A 564 31.85 -68.97 42.81
N LEU A 565 31.74 -69.28 41.52
CA LEU A 565 31.65 -68.29 40.45
C LEU A 565 30.27 -68.33 39.79
N ALA A 566 29.61 -67.17 39.80
CA ALA A 566 28.36 -66.94 39.08
C ALA A 566 28.60 -66.89 37.55
N PRO A 567 27.56 -67.05 36.71
CA PRO A 567 27.67 -66.91 35.26
C PRO A 567 28.25 -65.56 34.87
N GLY A 568 29.06 -65.53 33.81
CA GLY A 568 29.63 -64.27 33.34
C GLY A 568 30.95 -64.39 32.58
N LEU A 569 31.43 -63.22 32.17
CA LEU A 569 32.70 -63.05 31.48
C LEU A 569 33.79 -62.68 32.48
N TYR A 570 34.81 -63.52 32.57
CA TYR A 570 35.94 -63.33 33.46
C TYR A 570 37.21 -63.11 32.64
N LYS A 571 38.02 -62.13 33.03
CA LYS A 571 39.26 -61.78 32.32
C LYS A 571 40.45 -61.72 33.27
N TRP A 572 41.55 -62.34 32.86
CA TRP A 572 42.86 -62.20 33.47
C TRP A 572 43.91 -61.81 32.44
N ASP A 573 44.73 -60.84 32.80
CA ASP A 573 45.92 -60.45 32.04
C ASP A 573 47.14 -61.30 32.43
N THR A 574 46.96 -62.24 33.36
CA THR A 574 47.97 -63.15 33.92
C THR A 574 47.59 -64.62 33.70
N ALA A 575 48.43 -65.52 34.19
CA ALA A 575 48.06 -66.94 34.35
C ALA A 575 46.97 -67.11 35.42
N VAL A 576 46.22 -68.21 35.29
CA VAL A 576 45.19 -68.66 36.24
C VAL A 576 45.58 -70.01 36.84
N VAL A 577 45.42 -70.14 38.15
CA VAL A 577 45.69 -71.35 38.92
C VAL A 577 44.44 -71.75 39.70
N ILE A 578 44.00 -72.98 39.51
CA ILE A 578 42.93 -73.65 40.27
C ILE A 578 43.61 -74.62 41.23
N GLY A 579 44.01 -74.09 42.40
CA GLY A 579 44.76 -74.82 43.43
C GLY A 579 43.88 -75.47 44.52
N ASP A 580 42.56 -75.39 44.36
CA ASP A 580 41.52 -76.05 45.16
C ASP A 580 40.28 -76.21 44.25
N ASN A 581 39.25 -76.94 44.66
CA ASN A 581 38.01 -77.11 43.90
C ASN A 581 37.40 -75.74 43.54
N LEU A 582 36.98 -75.59 42.28
CA LEU A 582 36.30 -74.40 41.77
C LEU A 582 34.84 -74.74 41.51
N THR A 583 33.90 -73.99 42.07
CA THR A 583 32.47 -74.22 41.81
C THR A 583 31.94 -73.20 40.82
N LEU A 584 31.28 -73.65 39.75
CA LEU A 584 30.48 -72.81 38.85
C LEU A 584 29.01 -73.05 39.19
N ASN A 585 28.31 -72.00 39.60
CA ASN A 585 26.92 -72.09 40.07
C ASN A 585 25.99 -71.25 39.21
N GLY A 586 25.09 -71.89 38.47
CA GLY A 586 24.08 -71.24 37.64
C GLY A 586 23.14 -72.26 36.99
N GLY A 587 22.18 -71.78 36.21
CA GLY A 587 21.18 -72.58 35.50
C GLY A 587 21.70 -73.23 34.21
N VAL A 588 20.81 -73.93 33.52
CA VAL A 588 21.13 -74.70 32.29
C VAL A 588 21.46 -73.82 31.08
N ASP A 589 20.96 -72.58 31.06
CA ASP A 589 21.17 -71.63 29.97
C ASP A 589 22.29 -70.61 30.27
N ASP A 590 22.87 -70.68 31.47
CA ASP A 590 23.90 -69.75 31.91
C ASP A 590 25.26 -70.07 31.28
N VAL A 591 26.05 -69.02 31.03
CA VAL A 591 27.32 -69.09 30.28
C VAL A 591 28.48 -68.57 31.11
N TRP A 592 29.62 -69.26 31.03
CA TRP A 592 30.90 -68.81 31.58
C TRP A 592 31.93 -68.72 30.46
N ILE A 593 32.60 -67.56 30.37
CA ILE A 593 33.75 -67.40 29.48
C ILE A 593 34.92 -66.88 30.30
N PHE A 594 35.99 -67.66 30.34
CA PHE A 594 37.23 -67.34 31.03
C PHE A 594 38.30 -66.97 30.00
N GLN A 595 38.66 -65.68 29.95
CA GLN A 595 39.72 -65.15 29.10
C GLN A 595 41.04 -65.09 29.87
N ILE A 596 42.01 -65.91 29.49
CA ILE A 596 43.26 -66.10 30.23
C ILE A 596 44.43 -65.76 29.30
N SER A 597 45.09 -64.63 29.55
CA SER A 597 46.24 -64.19 28.74
C SER A 597 47.53 -64.99 29.03
N GLY A 598 47.56 -65.71 30.15
CA GLY A 598 48.67 -66.60 30.52
C GLY A 598 48.32 -68.10 30.40
N ASN A 599 48.96 -68.91 31.24
CA ASN A 599 48.66 -70.34 31.36
C ASN A 599 47.41 -70.57 32.23
N LEU A 600 46.70 -71.67 31.98
CA LEU A 600 45.73 -72.24 32.90
C LEU A 600 46.36 -73.47 33.57
N ASN A 601 46.34 -73.53 34.90
CA ASN A 601 46.81 -74.69 35.65
C ASN A 601 45.73 -75.16 36.63
N LEU A 602 45.16 -76.33 36.38
CA LEU A 602 44.34 -77.06 37.33
C LEU A 602 45.24 -78.03 38.10
N ALA A 603 45.43 -77.79 39.39
CA ALA A 603 46.32 -78.61 40.20
C ALA A 603 45.76 -80.03 40.42
N SER A 604 46.66 -80.97 40.76
CA SER A 604 46.32 -82.37 40.97
C SER A 604 45.18 -82.57 41.98
N SER A 605 44.34 -83.59 41.72
CA SER A 605 43.22 -84.02 42.58
C SER A 605 42.08 -83.01 42.78
N PHE A 606 42.14 -81.83 42.17
CA PHE A 606 41.08 -80.82 42.24
C PHE A 606 40.16 -80.85 41.02
N ALA A 607 38.95 -80.33 41.20
CA ALA A 607 37.91 -80.33 40.19
C ALA A 607 37.31 -78.94 39.96
N VAL A 608 36.95 -78.67 38.71
CA VAL A 608 35.89 -77.70 38.40
C VAL A 608 34.56 -78.43 38.58
N GLN A 609 33.63 -77.84 39.34
CA GLN A 609 32.37 -78.46 39.74
C GLN A 609 31.21 -77.62 39.22
N LEU A 610 30.22 -78.25 38.59
CA LEU A 610 29.01 -77.59 38.12
C LEU A 610 27.87 -77.80 39.13
N THR A 611 27.19 -76.72 39.50
CA THR A 611 26.05 -76.72 40.42
C THR A 611 24.92 -75.85 39.86
N GLY A 612 23.72 -75.93 40.45
CA GLY A 612 22.57 -75.11 40.04
C GLY A 612 21.87 -75.52 38.73
N GLY A 613 22.42 -76.48 37.99
CA GLY A 613 21.95 -76.89 36.67
C GLY A 613 22.89 -76.52 35.52
N ALA A 614 24.02 -75.87 35.83
CA ALA A 614 25.07 -75.55 34.87
C ALA A 614 25.54 -76.78 34.08
N VAL A 615 25.83 -76.57 32.79
CA VAL A 615 26.26 -77.61 31.86
C VAL A 615 27.62 -77.28 31.25
N ALA A 616 28.47 -78.29 31.07
CA ALA A 616 29.81 -78.10 30.54
C ALA A 616 29.83 -77.49 29.12
N SER A 617 28.79 -77.71 28.32
CA SER A 617 28.66 -77.10 26.98
C SER A 617 28.62 -75.58 26.99
N ASN A 618 28.31 -74.94 28.13
CA ASN A 618 28.22 -73.48 28.26
C ASN A 618 29.42 -72.86 28.98
N VAL A 619 30.47 -73.64 29.25
CA VAL A 619 31.69 -73.19 29.94
C VAL A 619 32.85 -73.17 28.95
N PHE A 620 33.47 -72.01 28.75
CA PHE A 620 34.56 -71.81 27.78
C PHE A 620 35.81 -71.25 28.46
N TRP A 621 36.94 -71.90 28.21
CA TRP A 621 38.25 -71.54 28.73
C TRP A 621 39.14 -71.14 27.56
N GLN A 622 39.21 -69.85 27.27
CA GLN A 622 40.14 -69.30 26.29
C GLN A 622 41.48 -69.05 26.96
N VAL A 623 42.53 -69.74 26.49
CA VAL A 623 43.86 -69.74 27.09
C VAL A 623 44.91 -69.36 26.04
N SER A 624 45.59 -68.23 26.24
CA SER A 624 46.66 -67.80 25.33
C SER A 624 47.99 -68.52 25.58
N GLY A 625 48.17 -69.09 26.76
CA GLY A 625 49.29 -69.95 27.12
C GLY A 625 48.95 -71.43 27.03
N ILE A 626 49.58 -72.23 27.90
CA ILE A 626 49.37 -73.67 28.03
C ILE A 626 48.23 -73.91 29.02
N ALA A 627 47.31 -74.82 28.68
CA ALA A 627 46.37 -75.39 29.65
C ALA A 627 46.94 -76.70 30.19
N THR A 628 47.19 -76.77 31.50
CA THR A 628 47.73 -77.95 32.20
C THR A 628 46.69 -78.48 33.18
N LEU A 629 46.31 -79.74 33.04
CA LEU A 629 45.42 -80.47 33.94
C LEU A 629 46.27 -81.48 34.72
N GLY A 630 46.43 -81.23 36.02
CA GLY A 630 47.24 -82.05 36.91
C GLY A 630 46.68 -83.46 37.10
N THR A 631 47.49 -84.33 37.68
CA THR A 631 47.12 -85.73 37.94
C THR A 631 45.80 -85.87 38.70
N ASP A 632 44.93 -86.78 38.26
CA ASP A 632 43.61 -87.04 38.86
C ASP A 632 42.71 -85.79 39.01
N SER A 633 42.93 -84.75 38.22
CA SER A 633 42.05 -83.55 38.20
C SER A 633 40.81 -83.76 37.32
N THR A 634 39.75 -82.99 37.56
CA THR A 634 38.54 -83.02 36.71
C THR A 634 38.20 -81.63 36.17
N MET A 635 38.14 -81.50 34.85
CA MET A 635 37.86 -80.27 34.15
C MET A 635 36.47 -80.29 33.52
N GLU A 636 35.74 -79.18 33.66
CA GLU A 636 34.42 -78.98 33.06
C GLU A 636 34.50 -77.85 32.03
N GLY A 637 34.09 -78.12 30.80
CA GLY A 637 33.98 -77.13 29.74
C GLY A 637 34.89 -77.31 28.53
N VAL A 638 34.77 -76.37 27.59
CA VAL A 638 35.52 -76.34 26.33
C VAL A 638 36.80 -75.53 26.53
N ILE A 639 37.95 -76.17 26.33
CA ILE A 639 39.26 -75.52 26.39
C ILE A 639 39.67 -75.11 24.98
N LEU A 640 39.85 -73.81 24.77
CA LEU A 640 40.33 -73.18 23.54
C LEU A 640 41.75 -72.62 23.81
N SER A 641 42.77 -73.40 23.49
CA SER A 641 44.17 -73.05 23.72
C SER A 641 44.86 -72.59 22.44
N SER A 642 45.52 -71.43 22.45
CA SER A 642 46.37 -71.02 21.30
C SER A 642 47.72 -71.72 21.26
N THR A 643 48.07 -72.47 22.30
CA THR A 643 49.25 -73.33 22.31
C THR A 643 48.81 -74.78 22.49
N LYS A 644 49.30 -75.47 23.52
CA LYS A 644 49.00 -76.87 23.81
C LYS A 644 48.15 -77.06 25.05
N ILE A 645 47.48 -78.21 25.08
CA ILE A 645 46.78 -78.73 26.26
C ILE A 645 47.52 -79.97 26.75
N VAL A 646 47.88 -79.98 28.02
CA VAL A 646 48.59 -81.07 28.70
C VAL A 646 47.69 -81.67 29.77
N SER A 647 47.35 -82.95 29.62
CA SER A 647 46.56 -83.71 30.58
C SER A 647 47.46 -84.76 31.22
N GLU A 648 47.74 -84.60 32.52
CA GLU A 648 48.57 -85.52 33.29
C GLU A 648 47.78 -86.77 33.72
N THR A 649 48.50 -87.74 34.30
CA THR A 649 47.99 -89.08 34.61
C THR A 649 46.63 -89.06 35.30
N GLY A 650 45.64 -89.72 34.71
CA GLY A 650 44.33 -89.96 35.35
C GLY A 650 43.38 -88.77 35.37
N SER A 651 43.75 -87.63 34.76
CA SER A 651 42.85 -86.49 34.62
C SER A 651 41.60 -86.81 33.78
N ALA A 652 40.52 -86.06 34.03
CA ALA A 652 39.25 -86.20 33.33
C ALA A 652 38.76 -84.85 32.79
N VAL A 653 38.12 -84.87 31.61
CA VAL A 653 37.51 -83.70 30.98
C VAL A 653 36.10 -84.04 30.53
N ASN A 654 35.11 -83.35 31.11
CA ASN A 654 33.74 -83.29 30.60
C ASN A 654 33.63 -82.03 29.75
N GLY A 655 33.83 -82.16 28.45
CA GLY A 655 34.11 -80.99 27.62
C GLY A 655 34.84 -81.31 26.33
N ARG A 656 35.58 -80.33 25.81
CA ARG A 656 36.36 -80.45 24.58
C ARG A 656 37.76 -79.88 24.78
N MET A 657 38.74 -80.46 24.10
CA MET A 657 40.14 -80.03 24.12
C MET A 657 40.53 -79.55 22.72
N LEU A 658 40.50 -78.24 22.50
CA LEU A 658 40.73 -77.61 21.20
C LEU A 658 42.02 -76.77 21.26
N ALA A 659 43.09 -77.23 20.60
CA ALA A 659 44.43 -76.67 20.72
C ALA A 659 45.01 -76.27 19.36
N GLN A 660 45.54 -75.06 19.24
CA GLN A 660 46.22 -74.61 18.01
C GLN A 660 47.63 -75.20 17.84
N THR A 661 48.13 -76.00 18.79
CA THR A 661 49.35 -76.82 18.59
C THR A 661 49.12 -78.27 18.97
N ASP A 662 49.29 -78.63 20.25
CA ASP A 662 49.39 -80.01 20.69
C ASP A 662 48.33 -80.36 21.74
N VAL A 663 47.88 -81.60 21.76
CA VAL A 663 47.18 -82.20 22.89
C VAL A 663 47.94 -83.44 23.34
N THR A 664 48.40 -83.46 24.59
CA THR A 664 49.14 -84.59 25.16
C THR A 664 48.39 -85.16 26.36
N LEU A 665 48.11 -86.46 26.32
CA LEU A 665 47.30 -87.18 27.31
C LEU A 665 48.12 -88.25 28.01
N ASP A 666 47.83 -88.48 29.30
CA ASP A 666 48.33 -89.63 30.05
C ASP A 666 47.19 -90.27 30.85
N ALA A 667 46.75 -91.46 30.44
CA ALA A 667 45.61 -92.17 31.02
C ALA A 667 44.37 -91.28 31.26
N THR A 668 44.09 -90.37 30.31
CA THR A 668 43.07 -89.32 30.46
C THR A 668 41.70 -89.83 30.02
N THR A 669 40.64 -89.41 30.71
CA THR A 669 39.26 -89.60 30.24
C THR A 669 38.71 -88.30 29.64
N VAL A 670 38.19 -88.34 28.42
CA VAL A 670 37.58 -87.17 27.75
C VAL A 670 36.18 -87.53 27.27
N VAL A 671 35.17 -86.75 27.65
CA VAL A 671 33.78 -86.96 27.26
C VAL A 671 33.24 -85.68 26.65
N ALA A 672 33.01 -85.68 25.33
CA ALA A 672 32.39 -84.56 24.64
C ALA A 672 30.91 -84.39 25.07
N PRO A 673 30.46 -83.16 25.38
CA PRO A 673 29.05 -82.87 25.60
C PRO A 673 28.22 -83.19 24.35
N ILE A 674 27.03 -83.78 24.57
CA ILE A 674 26.01 -83.91 23.53
C ILE A 674 25.56 -82.49 23.16
N ILE A 675 25.67 -82.16 21.87
CA ILE A 675 25.33 -80.85 21.30
C ILE A 675 23.85 -80.78 20.96
#